data_AF-A0A3S0DSZ4-F1
#
_entry.id   AF-A0A3S0DSZ4-F1
#
_cell.length_a   1.000
_cell.length_b   1.000
_cell.length_c   1.000
_cell.angle_alpha   90.00
_cell.angle_beta   90.00
_cell.angle_gamma   90.00
#
_symmetry.space_group_name_H-M   'P 1'
#
loop_
_entity.id
_entity.type
_entity.pdbx_description
1 polymer ?
#
loop_
_entity_poly.entity_id
_entity_poly.type
_entity_poly.pdbx_seq_one_letter_code
_entity_poly.pdbx_strand_id
1 'polypeptide(L)'
;ARQDPETARARLTDASLLLKAIPRETLLRSPSLLKLSGTVHEALGLSEKARGDLTQYLERMPGDETARRLLAAVLLRLGDPRQALELLQPLPDDPHAVSDVRLLTLLADAHTQLGQHATAAALLERLIELGGQQPALFAQLGQARLQSGQGDAALAALSAAWAQSGEARDGLLLASLQLGAGRPAEALRTLDAVAVRAPDHAVVLHLRGGARLARGDTAGARADFERALQLAPGLLMAAVNLARLDAVEGRPADGIRRLEQLISANPRDAGLRTDLGRLLLGIGRTDEAVRAWEQARTLDPRRLEPRLALAGYRLEHREPLLAQTVASEAVAIDPGSFDALAALGMSQLALQQTAAARQSFRQLGEAAGENLPRLLRAARHQLLAGAAQDAVDTLERARRIDPGQPDTLKALAEAQVSAGQVAAAEATARTLLAQPEPPADAWGLLGEILMARGQAGEAAGVYEAGHARHPRSAYAVAIWRAHAAAGAPARGLPALEAWAAQHPADPDARAALAIAWPQAGEWQKALGLYEALAAARPGDAMILNNLALLYLRTRDVRALATARRALAAAPGHPAVLDTLGWILVQQGQVAEGLQQLQAALARDPLNPELLWHLGYTLHRLGRPAEARRPLEQALATGTGFDGAREARQLLTALPR
;
A
#
# COMPACT_ATOMS: atom_id res chain seq x y z
N ALA A 1 -26.98 49.51 13.54
CA ALA A 1 -25.75 48.77 13.19
C ALA A 1 -25.73 48.34 11.72
N ARG A 2 -26.69 47.56 11.22
CA ARG A 2 -26.66 47.07 9.82
C ARG A 2 -26.89 48.12 8.72
N GLN A 3 -27.51 49.26 9.05
CA GLN A 3 -27.81 50.33 8.08
C GLN A 3 -26.86 51.54 8.17
N ASP A 4 -26.11 51.67 9.29
CA ASP A 4 -25.14 52.75 9.53
C ASP A 4 -24.09 52.24 10.55
N PRO A 5 -22.94 51.73 10.06
CA PRO A 5 -21.90 51.13 10.90
C PRO A 5 -21.12 52.15 11.72
N GLU A 6 -20.86 53.33 11.14
CA GLU A 6 -20.08 54.39 11.79
C GLU A 6 -20.85 54.98 12.97
N THR A 7 -22.13 55.31 12.78
CA THR A 7 -22.98 55.80 13.88
C THR A 7 -23.17 54.73 14.95
N ALA A 8 -23.26 53.44 14.58
CA ALA A 8 -23.35 52.37 15.57
C ALA A 8 -22.07 52.24 16.39
N ARG A 9 -20.90 52.35 15.75
CA ARG A 9 -19.60 52.31 16.44
C ARG A 9 -19.40 53.53 17.34
N ALA A 10 -19.82 54.72 16.92
CA ALA A 10 -19.80 55.92 17.74
C ALA A 10 -20.65 55.73 19.02
N ARG A 11 -21.90 55.27 18.88
CA ARG A 11 -22.78 55.00 20.04
C ARG A 11 -22.24 53.91 20.98
N LEU A 12 -21.62 52.86 20.44
CA LEU A 12 -20.97 51.83 21.24
C LEU A 12 -19.75 52.38 22.00
N THR A 13 -19.01 53.31 21.38
CA THR A 13 -17.87 54.00 22.02
C THR A 13 -18.35 54.88 23.17
N ASP A 14 -19.43 55.64 22.97
CA ASP A 14 -20.05 56.45 24.03
C ASP A 14 -20.55 55.56 25.18
N ALA A 15 -21.20 54.44 24.87
CA ALA A 15 -21.63 53.46 25.86
C ALA A 15 -20.45 52.88 26.65
N SER A 16 -19.33 52.57 25.99
CA SER A 16 -18.10 52.10 26.65
C SER A 16 -17.49 53.16 27.57
N LEU A 17 -17.52 54.45 27.19
CA LEU A 17 -17.06 55.56 28.03
C LEU A 17 -17.94 55.74 29.27
N LEU A 18 -19.26 55.66 29.12
CA LEU A 18 -20.21 55.72 30.23
C LEU A 18 -20.03 54.54 31.19
N LEU A 19 -19.85 53.32 30.67
CA LEU A 19 -19.58 52.13 31.49
C LEU A 19 -18.25 52.22 32.23
N LYS A 20 -17.22 52.82 31.60
CA LYS A 20 -15.92 53.09 32.24
C LYS A 20 -16.01 54.10 33.38
N ALA A 21 -16.96 55.03 33.32
CA ALA A 21 -17.17 56.05 34.37
C ALA A 21 -17.86 55.48 35.62
N ILE A 22 -18.46 54.29 35.54
CA ILE A 22 -19.07 53.61 36.69
C ILE A 22 -17.95 53.01 37.56
N PRO A 23 -17.96 53.21 38.89
CA PRO A 23 -17.00 52.59 39.79
C PRO A 23 -16.97 51.07 39.61
N ARG A 24 -15.78 50.47 39.53
CA ARG A 24 -15.60 49.04 39.25
C ARG A 24 -16.37 48.14 40.21
N GLU A 25 -16.47 48.53 41.48
CA GLU A 25 -17.24 47.80 42.49
C GLU A 25 -18.75 47.78 42.19
N THR A 26 -19.29 48.90 41.71
CA THR A 26 -20.70 49.02 41.29
C THR A 26 -20.97 48.20 40.03
N LEU A 27 -20.06 48.28 39.06
CA LEU A 27 -20.13 47.47 37.83
C LEU A 27 -20.09 45.98 38.18
N LEU A 28 -19.13 45.58 39.01
CA LEU A 28 -19.01 44.22 39.51
C LEU A 28 -20.30 43.77 40.19
N ARG A 29 -20.98 44.56 41.01
CA ARG A 29 -22.19 44.13 41.74
C ARG A 29 -23.44 43.97 40.84
N SER A 30 -23.42 44.42 39.60
CA SER A 30 -24.58 44.39 38.70
C SER A 30 -24.37 43.46 37.48
N PRO A 31 -25.01 42.27 37.45
CA PRO A 31 -24.92 41.37 36.31
C PRO A 31 -25.38 41.98 34.97
N SER A 32 -26.38 42.87 34.98
CA SER A 32 -26.85 43.53 33.76
C SER A 32 -25.83 44.53 33.21
N LEU A 33 -25.12 45.25 34.08
CA LEU A 33 -24.03 46.14 33.66
C LEU A 33 -22.81 45.35 33.16
N LEU A 34 -22.46 44.23 33.79
CA LEU A 34 -21.39 43.33 33.32
C LEU A 34 -21.70 42.75 31.94
N LYS A 35 -22.92 42.23 31.73
CA LYS A 35 -23.35 41.71 30.42
C LYS A 35 -23.30 42.80 29.35
N LEU A 36 -23.79 44.00 29.66
CA LEU A 36 -23.76 45.14 28.74
C LEU A 36 -22.32 45.55 28.42
N SER A 37 -21.45 45.64 29.43
CA SER A 37 -20.03 45.96 29.28
C SER A 37 -19.30 44.93 28.41
N GLY A 38 -19.50 43.64 28.69
CA GLY A 38 -18.96 42.56 27.87
C GLY A 38 -19.42 42.62 26.42
N THR A 39 -20.72 42.89 26.19
CA THR A 39 -21.29 42.99 24.83
C THR A 39 -20.79 44.21 24.07
N VAL A 40 -20.69 45.36 24.73
CA VAL A 40 -20.16 46.59 24.12
C VAL A 40 -18.69 46.44 23.78
N HIS A 41 -17.88 45.89 24.70
CA HIS A 41 -16.47 45.62 24.44
C HIS A 41 -16.28 44.62 23.30
N GLU A 42 -17.12 43.58 23.22
CA GLU A 42 -17.08 42.63 22.11
C GLU A 42 -17.38 43.31 20.78
N ALA A 43 -18.46 44.11 20.72
CA ALA A 43 -18.86 44.80 19.50
C ALA A 43 -17.84 45.87 19.04
N LEU A 44 -17.02 46.39 19.96
CA LEU A 44 -15.92 47.32 19.66
C LEU A 44 -14.60 46.61 19.30
N GLY A 45 -14.54 45.28 19.34
CA GLY A 45 -13.31 44.50 19.10
C GLY A 45 -12.31 44.56 20.28
N LEU A 46 -12.75 44.95 21.47
CA LEU A 46 -11.94 45.03 22.68
C LEU A 46 -11.92 43.67 23.39
N SER A 47 -11.39 42.65 22.73
CA SER A 47 -11.51 41.23 23.11
C SER A 47 -11.05 40.92 24.54
N GLU A 48 -9.96 41.53 25.01
CA GLU A 48 -9.46 41.31 26.38
C GLU A 48 -10.41 41.86 27.46
N LYS A 49 -11.01 43.03 27.22
CA LYS A 49 -12.00 43.61 28.14
C LYS A 49 -13.31 42.84 28.10
N ALA A 50 -13.74 42.45 26.90
CA ALA A 50 -14.91 41.61 26.70
C ALA A 50 -14.76 40.28 27.43
N ARG A 51 -13.59 39.64 27.35
CA ARG A 51 -13.26 38.42 28.10
C ARG A 51 -13.46 38.65 29.60
N GLY A 52 -12.80 39.66 30.17
CA GLY A 52 -12.89 39.95 31.60
C GLY A 52 -14.31 40.18 32.11
N ASP A 53 -15.09 41.00 31.40
CA ASP A 53 -16.46 41.34 31.81
C ASP A 53 -17.44 40.17 31.64
N LEU A 54 -17.32 39.41 30.54
CA LEU A 54 -18.18 38.26 30.29
C LEU A 54 -17.85 37.08 31.21
N THR A 55 -16.59 36.86 31.55
CA THR A 55 -16.19 35.86 32.55
C THR A 55 -16.81 36.17 33.91
N GLN A 56 -16.66 37.40 34.40
CA GLN A 56 -17.25 37.84 35.68
C GLN A 56 -18.79 37.78 35.67
N TYR A 57 -19.41 38.04 34.52
CA TYR A 57 -20.85 37.87 34.35
C TYR A 57 -21.28 36.40 34.48
N LEU A 58 -20.60 35.49 33.77
CA LEU A 58 -20.92 34.06 33.72
C LEU A 58 -20.61 33.31 35.01
N GLU A 59 -19.71 33.81 35.86
CA GLU A 59 -19.53 33.31 37.24
C GLU A 59 -20.84 33.40 38.05
N ARG A 60 -21.71 34.36 37.72
CA ARG A 60 -22.97 34.63 38.44
C ARG A 60 -24.19 34.11 37.71
N MET A 61 -24.15 34.19 36.39
CA MET A 61 -25.22 33.76 35.49
C MET A 61 -24.71 32.63 34.61
N PRO A 62 -24.30 31.48 35.18
CA PRO A 62 -23.67 30.43 34.40
C PRO A 62 -24.62 29.91 33.33
N GLY A 63 -25.94 29.93 33.50
CA GLY A 63 -26.91 29.43 32.52
C GLY A 63 -27.20 30.34 31.31
N ASP A 64 -26.59 31.53 31.21
CA ASP A 64 -26.86 32.44 30.07
C ASP A 64 -26.11 31.97 28.81
N GLU A 65 -26.80 31.19 27.97
CA GLU A 65 -26.22 30.65 26.73
C GLU A 65 -25.73 31.73 25.77
N THR A 66 -26.42 32.88 25.69
CA THR A 66 -26.02 33.95 24.78
C THR A 66 -24.69 34.55 25.20
N ALA A 67 -24.50 34.76 26.50
CA ALA A 67 -23.23 35.22 27.05
C ALA A 67 -22.12 34.17 26.94
N ARG A 68 -22.42 32.87 27.14
CA ARG A 68 -21.45 31.78 26.90
C ARG A 68 -20.94 31.78 25.47
N ARG A 69 -21.84 31.85 24.48
CA ARG A 69 -21.47 31.90 23.05
C ARG A 69 -20.67 33.15 22.70
N LEU A 70 -21.03 34.30 23.28
CA LEU A 70 -20.30 35.55 23.09
C LEU A 70 -18.87 35.46 23.66
N LEU A 71 -18.72 34.90 24.87
CA LEU A 71 -17.41 34.66 25.47
C LEU A 71 -16.60 33.63 24.66
N ALA A 72 -17.23 32.55 24.20
CA ALA A 72 -16.57 31.57 23.33
C ALA A 72 -16.05 32.21 22.04
N ALA A 73 -16.82 33.08 21.39
CA ALA A 73 -16.38 33.83 20.21
C ALA A 73 -15.19 34.77 20.51
N VAL A 74 -15.18 35.39 21.71
CA VAL A 74 -14.05 36.19 22.18
C VAL A 74 -12.81 35.32 22.40
N LEU A 75 -12.95 34.18 23.07
CA LEU A 75 -11.85 33.24 23.34
C LEU A 75 -11.24 32.68 22.06
N LEU A 76 -12.05 32.35 21.05
CA LEU A 76 -11.56 31.90 19.75
C LEU A 76 -10.73 32.96 19.02
N ARG A 77 -11.10 34.25 19.14
CA ARG A 77 -10.27 35.35 18.60
C ARG A 77 -8.97 35.56 19.37
N LEU A 78 -8.98 35.27 20.68
CA LEU A 78 -7.79 35.34 21.53
C LEU A 78 -6.90 34.10 21.42
N GLY A 79 -7.32 33.06 20.68
CA GLY A 79 -6.57 31.82 20.50
C GLY A 79 -6.71 30.82 21.66
N ASP A 80 -7.81 30.89 22.42
CA ASP A 80 -8.13 30.00 23.54
C ASP A 80 -9.29 29.02 23.19
N PRO A 81 -9.14 28.14 22.17
CA PRO A 81 -10.24 27.30 21.68
C PRO A 81 -10.70 26.23 22.66
N ARG A 82 -9.85 25.81 23.62
CA ARG A 82 -10.23 24.83 24.66
C ARG A 82 -11.31 25.37 25.60
N GLN A 83 -11.07 26.56 26.16
CA GLN A 83 -12.05 27.22 27.02
C GLN A 83 -13.31 27.59 26.24
N ALA A 84 -13.17 27.96 24.96
CA ALA A 84 -14.32 28.17 24.11
C ALA A 84 -15.18 26.90 24.00
N LEU A 85 -14.59 25.72 23.78
CA LEU A 85 -15.34 24.45 23.75
C LEU A 85 -16.02 24.12 25.08
N GLU A 86 -15.33 24.33 26.21
CA GLU A 86 -15.90 24.08 27.54
C GLU A 86 -17.17 24.93 27.78
N LEU A 87 -17.17 26.19 27.33
CA LEU A 87 -18.35 27.06 27.42
C LEU A 87 -19.48 26.68 26.47
N LEU A 88 -19.15 26.03 25.36
CA LEU A 88 -20.13 25.56 24.38
C LEU A 88 -20.70 24.16 24.74
N GLN A 89 -20.20 23.54 25.82
CA GLN A 89 -20.66 22.24 26.34
C GLN A 89 -21.34 22.34 27.72
N PRO A 90 -22.26 21.41 28.06
CA PRO A 90 -22.87 20.43 27.15
C PRO A 90 -23.73 21.15 26.09
N LEU A 91 -23.78 20.55 24.89
CA LEU A 91 -24.73 20.97 23.87
C LEU A 91 -26.14 20.93 24.49
N PRO A 92 -27.02 21.90 24.23
CA PRO A 92 -28.39 21.82 24.72
C PRO A 92 -29.01 20.48 24.28
N ASP A 93 -29.77 19.81 25.14
CA ASP A 93 -30.56 18.59 24.83
C ASP A 93 -31.66 18.86 23.78
N ASP A 94 -31.71 20.07 23.23
CA ASP A 94 -32.67 20.54 22.24
C ASP A 94 -32.25 20.10 20.82
N PRO A 95 -33.07 19.31 20.11
CA PRO A 95 -32.87 18.98 18.70
C PRO A 95 -32.69 20.22 17.79
N HIS A 96 -33.18 21.40 18.20
CA HIS A 96 -32.96 22.66 17.48
C HIS A 96 -31.53 23.21 17.62
N ALA A 97 -30.76 22.82 18.63
CA ALA A 97 -29.33 23.15 18.74
C ALA A 97 -28.50 22.49 17.62
N VAL A 98 -28.99 21.39 17.03
CA VAL A 98 -28.43 20.71 15.84
C VAL A 98 -28.63 21.53 14.55
N SER A 99 -29.43 22.60 14.61
CA SER A 99 -29.71 23.52 13.51
C SER A 99 -29.26 24.97 13.78
N ASP A 100 -28.59 25.24 14.91
CA ASP A 100 -28.10 26.58 15.26
C ASP A 100 -26.78 26.89 14.52
N VAL A 101 -26.91 27.64 13.42
CA VAL A 101 -25.80 28.06 12.56
C VAL A 101 -24.69 28.78 13.34
N ARG A 102 -25.02 29.62 14.34
CA ARG A 102 -24.00 30.37 15.08
C ARG A 102 -23.23 29.47 16.03
N LEU A 103 -23.91 28.54 16.71
CA LEU A 103 -23.26 27.55 17.56
C LEU A 103 -22.35 26.63 16.75
N LEU A 104 -22.85 26.08 15.64
CA LEU A 104 -22.08 25.21 14.75
C LEU A 104 -20.84 25.90 14.18
N THR A 105 -20.93 27.20 13.85
CA THR A 105 -19.78 28.00 13.40
C THR A 105 -18.71 28.09 14.48
N LEU A 106 -19.08 28.41 15.73
CA LEU A 106 -18.13 28.52 16.84
C LEU A 106 -17.47 27.17 17.16
N LEU A 107 -18.24 26.08 17.11
CA LEU A 107 -17.70 24.73 17.30
C LEU A 107 -16.73 24.36 16.17
N ALA A 108 -17.10 24.62 14.92
CA ALA A 108 -16.23 24.35 13.77
C ALA A 108 -14.90 25.11 13.86
N ASP A 109 -14.95 26.40 14.23
CA ASP A 109 -13.76 27.22 14.43
C ASP A 109 -12.89 26.70 15.59
N ALA A 110 -13.51 26.33 16.71
CA ALA A 110 -12.80 25.79 17.86
C ALA A 110 -12.08 24.47 17.54
N HIS A 111 -12.78 23.54 16.90
CA HIS A 111 -12.20 22.28 16.45
C HIS A 111 -11.10 22.49 15.40
N THR A 112 -11.26 23.49 14.51
CA THR A 112 -10.24 23.85 13.52
C THR A 112 -8.96 24.35 14.20
N GLN A 113 -9.07 25.28 15.17
CA GLN A 113 -7.92 25.80 15.90
C GLN A 113 -7.23 24.74 16.77
N LEU A 114 -7.96 23.73 17.23
CA LEU A 114 -7.43 22.59 17.98
C LEU A 114 -6.78 21.51 17.10
N GLY A 115 -6.81 21.67 15.77
CA GLY A 115 -6.31 20.63 14.85
C GLY A 115 -7.24 19.41 14.75
N GLN A 116 -8.47 19.49 15.25
CA GLN A 116 -9.46 18.41 15.21
C GLN A 116 -10.24 18.47 13.89
N HIS A 117 -9.50 18.28 12.79
CA HIS A 117 -9.95 18.56 11.43
C HIS A 117 -11.15 17.72 10.96
N ALA A 118 -11.24 16.45 11.39
CA ALA A 118 -12.37 15.59 11.04
C ALA A 118 -13.69 16.08 11.67
N THR A 119 -13.65 16.49 12.95
CA THR A 119 -14.82 17.05 13.64
C THR A 119 -15.21 18.41 13.05
N ALA A 120 -14.23 19.25 12.76
CA ALA A 120 -14.46 20.53 12.08
C ALA A 120 -15.13 20.32 10.72
N ALA A 121 -14.68 19.35 9.92
CA ALA A 121 -15.27 19.03 8.62
C ALA A 121 -16.75 18.62 8.75
N ALA A 122 -17.10 17.76 9.71
CA ALA A 122 -18.49 17.34 9.94
C ALA A 122 -19.41 18.51 10.31
N LEU A 123 -18.92 19.44 11.14
CA LEU A 123 -19.68 20.64 11.53
C LEU A 123 -19.86 21.62 10.36
N LEU A 124 -18.81 21.79 9.53
CA LEU A 124 -18.87 22.62 8.32
C LEU A 124 -19.80 22.04 7.26
N GLU A 125 -19.81 20.72 7.09
CA GLU A 125 -20.77 20.03 6.22
C GLU A 125 -22.20 20.25 6.68
N ARG A 126 -22.46 20.14 8.00
CA ARG A 126 -23.77 20.45 8.57
C ARG A 126 -24.19 21.91 8.35
N LEU A 127 -23.26 22.85 8.48
CA LEU A 127 -23.52 24.27 8.18
C LEU A 127 -23.95 24.48 6.72
N ILE A 128 -23.34 23.75 5.78
CA ILE A 128 -23.71 23.78 4.36
C ILE A 128 -25.09 23.17 4.12
N GLU A 129 -25.40 22.03 4.76
CA GLU A 129 -26.74 21.40 4.70
C GLU A 129 -27.85 22.31 5.21
N LEU A 130 -27.56 23.14 6.22
CA LEU A 130 -28.49 24.14 6.78
C LEU A 130 -28.64 25.41 5.92
N GLY A 131 -28.06 25.44 4.73
CA GLY A 131 -28.18 26.53 3.76
C GLY A 131 -26.97 27.48 3.72
N GLY A 132 -25.87 27.14 4.39
CA GLY A 132 -24.61 27.89 4.30
C GLY A 132 -23.94 27.72 2.94
N GLN A 133 -24.26 28.59 1.97
CA GLN A 133 -23.69 28.54 0.61
C GLN A 133 -22.56 29.56 0.36
N GLN A 134 -21.90 30.06 1.41
CA GLN A 134 -20.82 31.02 1.22
C GLN A 134 -19.54 30.30 0.72
N PRO A 135 -18.80 30.85 -0.26
CA PRO A 135 -17.58 30.22 -0.77
C PRO A 135 -16.55 29.91 0.33
N ALA A 136 -16.44 30.79 1.33
CA ALA A 136 -15.56 30.62 2.48
C ALA A 136 -15.84 29.34 3.28
N LEU A 137 -17.10 28.92 3.41
CA LEU A 137 -17.47 27.67 4.11
C LEU A 137 -16.97 26.45 3.33
N PHE A 138 -17.12 26.45 2.01
CA PHE A 138 -16.59 25.39 1.15
C PHE A 138 -15.05 25.34 1.19
N ALA A 139 -14.39 26.49 1.23
CA ALA A 139 -12.93 26.57 1.34
C ALA A 139 -12.43 26.01 2.69
N GLN A 140 -13.08 26.40 3.80
CA GLN A 140 -12.80 25.87 5.13
C GLN A 140 -13.06 24.36 5.21
N LEU A 141 -14.17 23.87 4.65
CA LEU A 141 -14.48 22.44 4.59
C LEU A 141 -13.41 21.71 3.79
N GLY A 142 -13.02 22.25 2.63
CA GLY A 142 -11.97 21.69 1.80
C GLY A 142 -10.63 21.59 2.53
N GLN A 143 -10.25 22.63 3.27
CA GLN A 143 -9.02 22.63 4.07
C GLN A 143 -9.09 21.65 5.24
N ALA A 144 -10.21 21.60 5.97
CA ALA A 144 -10.41 20.66 7.06
C ALA A 144 -10.36 19.20 6.56
N ARG A 145 -11.03 18.89 5.43
CA ARG A 145 -10.99 17.58 4.78
C ARG A 145 -9.58 17.22 4.30
N LEU A 146 -8.84 18.19 3.77
CA LEU A 146 -7.45 17.97 3.36
C LEU A 146 -6.57 17.59 4.55
N GLN A 147 -6.69 18.33 5.65
CA GLN A 147 -5.92 18.08 6.87
C GLN A 147 -6.35 16.80 7.60
N SER A 148 -7.59 16.35 7.42
CA SER A 148 -8.07 15.05 7.92
C SER A 148 -7.83 13.89 6.94
N GLY A 149 -7.10 14.10 5.84
CA GLY A 149 -6.71 13.05 4.89
C GLY A 149 -7.75 12.68 3.83
N GLN A 150 -8.90 13.37 3.79
CA GLN A 150 -10.01 13.13 2.87
C GLN A 150 -9.81 13.90 1.54
N GLY A 151 -8.77 13.52 0.79
CA GLY A 151 -8.28 14.28 -0.37
C GLY A 151 -9.31 14.53 -1.48
N ASP A 152 -10.09 13.52 -1.88
CA ASP A 152 -11.10 13.70 -2.94
C ASP A 152 -12.29 14.56 -2.47
N ALA A 153 -12.72 14.38 -1.22
CA ALA A 153 -13.77 15.19 -0.62
C ALA A 153 -13.31 16.65 -0.41
N ALA A 154 -12.01 16.85 -0.13
CA ALA A 154 -11.38 18.16 -0.10
C ALA A 154 -11.34 18.81 -1.49
N LEU A 155 -11.01 18.02 -2.53
CA LEU A 155 -10.99 18.47 -3.92
C LEU A 155 -12.38 18.96 -4.35
N ALA A 156 -13.43 18.21 -4.03
CA ALA A 156 -14.81 18.60 -4.32
C ALA A 156 -15.19 19.91 -3.62
N ALA A 157 -14.90 20.04 -2.32
CA ALA A 157 -15.21 21.24 -1.56
C ALA A 157 -14.43 22.48 -2.07
N LEU A 158 -13.13 22.34 -2.36
CA LEU A 158 -12.32 23.44 -2.93
C LEU A 158 -12.74 23.80 -4.36
N SER A 159 -13.19 22.82 -5.15
CA SER A 159 -13.76 23.07 -6.47
C SER A 159 -15.03 23.90 -6.38
N ALA A 160 -15.92 23.58 -5.42
CA ALA A 160 -17.13 24.35 -5.16
C ALA A 160 -16.82 25.76 -4.64
N ALA A 161 -15.82 25.92 -3.79
CA ALA A 161 -15.36 27.24 -3.32
C ALA A 161 -14.87 28.10 -4.50
N TRP A 162 -13.96 27.58 -5.31
CA TRP A 162 -13.41 28.26 -6.49
C TRP A 162 -14.49 28.61 -7.52
N ALA A 163 -15.44 27.70 -7.78
CA ALA A 163 -16.52 27.96 -8.74
C ALA A 163 -17.41 29.15 -8.35
N GLN A 164 -17.55 29.42 -7.05
CA GLN A 164 -18.42 30.48 -6.53
C GLN A 164 -17.68 31.79 -6.25
N SER A 165 -16.50 31.74 -5.61
CA SER A 165 -15.70 32.94 -5.34
C SER A 165 -14.95 33.41 -6.58
N GLY A 166 -14.34 32.45 -7.29
CA GLY A 166 -13.28 32.68 -8.26
C GLY A 166 -12.13 33.54 -7.72
N GLU A 167 -11.91 33.54 -6.41
CA GLU A 167 -10.78 34.22 -5.76
C GLU A 167 -9.48 33.45 -5.99
N ALA A 168 -8.39 34.18 -6.30
CA ALA A 168 -7.10 33.56 -6.61
C ALA A 168 -6.61 32.63 -5.49
N ARG A 169 -6.90 32.93 -4.23
CA ARG A 169 -6.56 32.08 -3.07
C ARG A 169 -7.16 30.68 -3.18
N ASP A 170 -8.45 30.58 -3.50
CA ASP A 170 -9.16 29.31 -3.56
C ASP A 170 -8.70 28.48 -4.76
N GLY A 171 -8.48 29.14 -5.91
CA GLY A 171 -7.95 28.49 -7.10
C GLY A 171 -6.51 27.99 -6.92
N LEU A 172 -5.66 28.73 -6.20
CA LEU A 172 -4.30 28.31 -5.84
C LEU A 172 -4.32 27.08 -4.92
N LEU A 173 -5.20 27.06 -3.92
CA LEU A 173 -5.35 25.93 -3.01
C LEU A 173 -5.85 24.68 -3.74
N LEU A 174 -6.87 24.85 -4.59
CA LEU A 174 -7.39 23.78 -5.47
C LEU A 174 -6.30 23.24 -6.39
N ALA A 175 -5.58 24.10 -7.10
CA ALA A 175 -4.52 23.70 -8.02
C ALA A 175 -3.37 22.96 -7.31
N SER A 176 -3.00 23.41 -6.11
CA SER A 176 -1.98 22.74 -5.30
C SER A 176 -2.43 21.32 -4.92
N LEU A 177 -3.70 21.15 -4.55
CA LEU A 177 -4.27 19.83 -4.26
C LEU A 177 -4.34 18.94 -5.51
N GLN A 178 -4.75 19.50 -6.66
CA GLN A 178 -4.78 18.78 -7.94
C GLN A 178 -3.38 18.27 -8.33
N LEU A 179 -2.33 19.08 -8.14
CA LEU A 179 -0.95 18.64 -8.37
C LEU A 179 -0.54 17.52 -7.43
N GLY A 180 -0.84 17.64 -6.13
CA GLY A 180 -0.58 16.59 -5.15
C GLY A 180 -1.32 15.28 -5.44
N ALA A 181 -2.52 15.37 -6.03
CA ALA A 181 -3.33 14.24 -6.46
C ALA A 181 -2.91 13.65 -7.83
N GLY A 182 -1.82 14.14 -8.44
CA GLY A 182 -1.38 13.65 -9.75
C GLY A 182 -2.29 14.04 -10.92
N ARG A 183 -3.05 15.15 -10.78
CA ARG A 183 -3.98 15.67 -11.80
C ARG A 183 -3.47 16.98 -12.42
N PRO A 184 -2.30 16.98 -13.10
CA PRO A 184 -1.66 18.21 -13.57
C PRO A 184 -2.44 18.92 -14.68
N ALA A 185 -3.26 18.20 -15.46
CA ALA A 185 -4.13 18.80 -16.48
C ALA A 185 -5.28 19.62 -15.88
N GLU A 186 -5.84 19.16 -14.76
CA GLU A 186 -6.84 19.92 -14.02
C GLU A 186 -6.21 21.13 -13.33
N ALA A 187 -5.07 20.93 -12.67
CA ALA A 187 -4.30 22.02 -12.06
C ALA A 187 -3.96 23.12 -13.06
N LEU A 188 -3.50 22.76 -14.26
CA LEU A 188 -3.15 23.72 -15.30
C LEU A 188 -4.37 24.56 -15.73
N ARG A 189 -5.54 23.94 -15.93
CA ARG A 189 -6.78 24.66 -16.25
C ARG A 189 -7.19 25.62 -15.13
N THR A 190 -7.10 25.19 -13.88
CA THR A 190 -7.39 26.04 -12.71
C THR A 190 -6.43 27.23 -12.67
N LEU A 191 -5.13 26.98 -12.84
CA LEU A 191 -4.08 28.01 -12.78
C LEU A 191 -4.15 29.00 -13.94
N ASP A 192 -4.51 28.55 -15.14
CA ASP A 192 -4.74 29.44 -16.28
C ASP A 192 -5.96 30.35 -16.03
N ALA A 193 -7.04 29.83 -15.45
CA ALA A 193 -8.19 30.65 -15.06
C ALA A 193 -7.86 31.65 -13.94
N VAL A 194 -7.04 31.26 -12.96
CA VAL A 194 -6.52 32.17 -11.93
C VAL A 194 -5.63 33.25 -12.56
N ALA A 195 -4.75 32.87 -13.50
CA ALA A 195 -3.83 33.77 -14.17
C ALA A 195 -4.54 34.85 -15.01
N VAL A 196 -5.74 34.60 -15.53
CA VAL A 196 -6.55 35.66 -16.19
C VAL A 196 -6.88 36.80 -15.22
N ARG A 197 -7.12 36.48 -13.94
CA ARG A 197 -7.50 37.46 -12.91
C ARG A 197 -6.28 38.02 -12.15
N ALA A 198 -5.20 37.25 -12.10
CA ALA A 198 -3.96 37.60 -11.41
C ALA A 198 -2.73 37.26 -12.27
N PRO A 199 -2.53 37.96 -13.41
CA PRO A 199 -1.53 37.59 -14.43
C PRO A 199 -0.07 37.69 -13.98
N ASP A 200 0.25 38.63 -13.08
CA ASP A 200 1.60 38.82 -12.53
C ASP A 200 1.72 38.28 -11.08
N HIS A 201 1.00 37.20 -10.76
CA HIS A 201 1.11 36.56 -9.45
C HIS A 201 2.20 35.47 -9.46
N ALA A 202 3.35 35.74 -8.84
CA ALA A 202 4.52 34.85 -8.87
C ALA A 202 4.22 33.40 -8.44
N VAL A 203 3.35 33.19 -7.44
CA VAL A 203 2.96 31.83 -6.98
C VAL A 203 2.11 31.10 -8.03
N VAL A 204 1.27 31.81 -8.78
CA VAL A 204 0.45 31.21 -9.85
C VAL A 204 1.37 30.70 -10.95
N LEU A 205 2.32 31.53 -11.37
CA LEU A 205 3.33 31.16 -12.36
C LEU A 205 4.17 29.97 -11.88
N HIS A 206 4.63 29.98 -10.62
CA HIS A 206 5.35 28.85 -10.05
C HIS A 206 4.57 27.53 -10.11
N LEU A 207 3.32 27.51 -9.63
CA LEU A 207 2.50 26.29 -9.66
C LEU A 207 2.16 25.87 -11.09
N ARG A 208 1.95 26.84 -12.00
CA ARG A 208 1.69 26.57 -13.41
C ARG A 208 2.90 25.95 -14.09
N GLY A 209 4.10 26.45 -13.80
CA GLY A 209 5.33 25.83 -14.24
C GLY A 209 5.48 24.39 -13.73
N GLY A 210 5.11 24.13 -12.47
CA GLY A 210 5.04 22.77 -11.93
C GLY A 210 4.05 21.86 -12.67
N ALA A 211 2.85 22.37 -12.98
CA ALA A 211 1.83 21.65 -13.73
C ALA A 211 2.27 21.33 -15.17
N ARG A 212 2.91 22.28 -15.84
CA ARG A 212 3.49 22.11 -17.19
C ARG A 212 4.60 21.08 -17.20
N LEU A 213 5.50 21.14 -16.22
CA LEU A 213 6.59 20.17 -16.06
C LEU A 213 6.05 18.74 -15.88
N ALA A 214 5.04 18.55 -15.01
CA ALA A 214 4.39 17.25 -14.82
C ALA A 214 3.72 16.70 -16.10
N ARG A 215 3.42 17.56 -17.07
CA ARG A 215 2.90 17.20 -18.39
C ARG A 215 3.98 17.06 -19.47
N GLY A 216 5.25 17.27 -19.13
CA GLY A 216 6.37 17.22 -20.06
C GLY A 216 6.61 18.52 -20.85
N ASP A 217 5.87 19.60 -20.59
CA ASP A 217 6.12 20.92 -21.18
C ASP A 217 7.23 21.64 -20.41
N THR A 218 8.48 21.23 -20.67
CA THR A 218 9.67 21.78 -20.01
C THR A 218 9.92 23.24 -20.39
N ALA A 219 9.70 23.61 -21.66
CA ALA A 219 9.89 24.98 -22.14
C ALA A 219 8.91 25.96 -21.51
N GLY A 220 7.62 25.61 -21.47
CA GLY A 220 6.61 26.42 -20.81
C GLY A 220 6.77 26.47 -19.29
N ALA A 221 7.28 25.39 -18.68
CA ALA A 221 7.62 25.37 -17.25
C ALA A 221 8.78 26.34 -16.93
N ARG A 222 9.83 26.32 -17.74
CA ARG A 222 10.98 27.24 -17.59
C ARG A 222 10.56 28.69 -17.67
N ALA A 223 9.79 29.05 -18.70
CA ALA A 223 9.32 30.42 -18.90
C ALA A 223 8.51 30.92 -17.68
N ASP A 224 7.64 30.06 -17.13
CA ASP A 224 6.86 30.37 -15.94
C ASP A 224 7.72 30.52 -14.69
N PHE A 225 8.69 29.62 -14.45
CA PHE A 225 9.60 29.73 -13.30
C PHE A 225 10.48 30.97 -13.37
N GLU A 226 11.03 31.28 -14.54
CA GLU A 226 11.87 32.47 -14.76
C GLU A 226 11.05 33.75 -14.58
N ARG A 227 9.83 33.81 -15.11
CA ARG A 227 8.93 34.95 -14.89
C ARG A 227 8.53 35.08 -13.42
N ALA A 228 8.25 33.97 -12.73
CA ALA A 228 7.96 33.98 -11.29
C ALA A 228 9.12 34.57 -10.49
N LEU A 229 10.37 34.22 -10.84
CA LEU A 229 11.57 34.74 -10.17
C LEU A 229 11.90 36.18 -10.55
N GLN A 230 11.53 36.64 -11.74
CA GLN A 230 11.62 38.07 -12.08
C GLN A 230 10.67 38.91 -11.20
N LEU A 231 9.46 38.42 -10.95
CA LEU A 231 8.45 39.11 -10.14
C LEU A 231 8.76 39.01 -8.64
N ALA A 232 9.26 37.85 -8.19
CA ALA A 232 9.62 37.60 -6.81
C ALA A 232 10.96 36.84 -6.72
N PRO A 233 12.11 37.55 -6.73
CA PRO A 233 13.44 36.94 -6.67
C PRO A 233 13.68 36.06 -5.43
N GLY A 234 12.97 36.33 -4.33
CA GLY A 234 13.03 35.55 -3.10
C GLY A 234 12.13 34.30 -3.06
N LEU A 235 11.42 33.97 -4.15
CA LEU A 235 10.54 32.80 -4.19
C LEU A 235 11.35 31.50 -4.34
N LEU A 236 11.91 31.03 -3.21
CA LEU A 236 12.83 29.90 -3.15
C LEU A 236 12.30 28.65 -3.87
N MET A 237 11.02 28.33 -3.71
CA MET A 237 10.39 27.17 -4.37
C MET A 237 10.46 27.24 -5.90
N ALA A 238 10.32 28.42 -6.50
CA ALA A 238 10.48 28.58 -7.95
C ALA A 238 11.93 28.41 -8.38
N ALA A 239 12.89 28.90 -7.60
CA ALA A 239 14.31 28.74 -7.88
C ALA A 239 14.77 27.29 -7.74
N VAL A 240 14.28 26.56 -6.73
CA VAL A 240 14.52 25.13 -6.54
C VAL A 240 13.91 24.32 -7.69
N ASN A 241 12.66 24.60 -8.10
CA ASN A 241 12.05 23.88 -9.21
C ASN A 241 12.74 24.19 -10.55
N LEU A 242 13.25 25.40 -10.75
CA LEU A 242 14.10 25.72 -11.90
C LEU A 242 15.41 24.92 -11.88
N ALA A 243 16.06 24.76 -10.72
CA ALA A 243 17.25 23.92 -10.59
C ALA A 243 16.97 22.43 -10.90
N ARG A 244 15.80 21.92 -10.48
CA ARG A 244 15.37 20.56 -10.81
C ARG A 244 15.08 20.41 -12.31
N LEU A 245 14.46 21.42 -12.92
CA LEU A 245 14.21 21.47 -14.35
C LEU A 245 15.51 21.48 -15.15
N ASP A 246 16.56 22.19 -14.68
CA ASP A 246 17.89 22.15 -15.30
C ASP A 246 18.40 20.70 -15.43
N ALA A 247 18.19 19.83 -14.43
CA ALA A 247 18.57 18.42 -14.53
C ALA A 247 17.70 17.59 -15.49
N VAL A 248 16.38 17.84 -15.52
CA VAL A 248 15.45 17.18 -16.47
C VAL A 248 15.82 17.50 -17.92
N GLU A 249 16.31 18.71 -18.19
CA GLU A 249 16.76 19.16 -19.51
C GLU A 249 18.21 18.73 -19.85
N GLY A 250 18.83 17.85 -19.04
CA GLY A 250 20.18 17.37 -19.28
C GLY A 250 21.29 18.36 -18.91
N ARG A 251 20.98 19.39 -18.12
CA ARG A 251 21.92 20.42 -17.62
C ARG A 251 22.07 20.39 -16.09
N PRO A 252 22.39 19.23 -15.46
CA PRO A 252 22.39 19.12 -14.01
C PRO A 252 23.45 20.00 -13.32
N ALA A 253 24.54 20.32 -14.01
CA ALA A 253 25.55 21.24 -13.48
C ALA A 253 24.99 22.65 -13.24
N ASP A 254 24.06 23.12 -14.07
CA ASP A 254 23.42 24.43 -13.93
C ASP A 254 22.50 24.44 -12.71
N GLY A 255 21.72 23.36 -12.54
CA GLY A 255 20.84 23.19 -11.39
C GLY A 255 21.58 23.11 -10.05
N ILE A 256 22.71 22.38 -10.02
CA ILE A 256 23.56 22.31 -8.82
C ILE A 256 24.12 23.69 -8.48
N ARG A 257 24.71 24.40 -9.45
CA ARG A 257 25.24 25.76 -9.22
C ARG A 257 24.15 26.70 -8.70
N ARG A 258 22.92 26.60 -9.23
CA ARG A 258 21.77 27.38 -8.76
C ARG A 258 21.44 27.08 -7.30
N LEU A 259 21.37 25.81 -6.91
CA LEU A 259 21.14 25.42 -5.51
C LEU A 259 22.29 25.84 -4.59
N GLU A 260 23.54 25.71 -5.02
CA GLU A 260 24.72 26.15 -4.25
C GLU A 260 24.72 27.67 -4.01
N GLN A 261 24.30 28.47 -4.99
CA GLN A 261 24.12 29.91 -4.83
C GLN A 261 23.02 30.22 -3.80
N LEU A 262 21.88 29.53 -3.88
CA LEU A 262 20.79 29.68 -2.90
C LEU A 262 21.24 29.28 -1.49
N ILE A 263 22.01 28.20 -1.35
CA ILE A 263 22.58 27.74 -0.08
C ILE A 263 23.59 28.76 0.46
N SER A 264 24.41 29.36 -0.40
CA SER A 264 25.38 30.38 0.01
C SER A 264 24.69 31.64 0.55
N ALA A 265 23.57 32.04 -0.07
CA ALA A 265 22.74 33.14 0.42
C ALA A 265 21.93 32.77 1.68
N ASN A 266 21.60 31.48 1.86
CA ASN A 266 20.77 30.97 2.96
C ASN A 266 21.47 29.81 3.69
N PRO A 267 22.62 30.06 4.36
CA PRO A 267 23.50 28.98 4.82
C PRO A 267 22.90 28.11 5.92
N ARG A 268 21.83 28.55 6.58
CA ARG A 268 21.11 27.79 7.62
C ARG A 268 19.84 27.09 7.12
N ASP A 269 19.48 27.24 5.84
CA ASP A 269 18.32 26.55 5.29
C ASP A 269 18.64 25.07 5.01
N ALA A 270 18.12 24.20 5.87
CA ALA A 270 18.24 22.75 5.72
C ALA A 270 17.45 22.20 4.52
N GLY A 271 16.40 22.89 4.09
CA GLY A 271 15.55 22.49 2.95
C GLY A 271 16.32 22.54 1.65
N LEU A 272 17.05 23.62 1.40
CA LEU A 272 17.88 23.76 0.19
C LEU A 272 18.96 22.67 0.08
N ARG A 273 19.58 22.29 1.20
CA ARG A 273 20.53 21.16 1.22
C ARG A 273 19.84 19.82 1.01
N THR A 274 18.60 19.68 1.49
CA THR A 274 17.79 18.49 1.22
C THR A 274 17.49 18.36 -0.27
N ASP A 275 17.15 19.47 -0.92
CA ASP A 275 16.92 19.54 -2.36
C ASP A 275 18.18 19.29 -3.18
N LEU A 276 19.32 19.83 -2.75
CA LEU A 276 20.63 19.52 -3.36
C LEU A 276 20.91 18.02 -3.29
N GLY A 277 20.69 17.39 -2.13
CA GLY A 277 20.88 15.95 -2.00
C GLY A 277 20.00 15.14 -2.96
N ARG A 278 18.72 15.50 -3.12
CA ARG A 278 17.82 14.84 -4.09
C ARG A 278 18.31 15.02 -5.53
N LEU A 279 18.74 16.21 -5.89
CA LEU A 279 19.26 16.51 -7.23
C LEU A 279 20.52 15.69 -7.53
N LEU A 280 21.45 15.64 -6.56
CA LEU A 280 22.69 14.87 -6.66
C LEU A 280 22.44 13.36 -6.77
N LEU A 281 21.48 12.82 -6.00
CA LEU A 281 21.12 11.40 -6.10
C LEU A 281 20.55 11.08 -7.49
N GLY A 282 19.65 11.93 -8.01
CA GLY A 282 19.03 11.75 -9.32
C GLY A 282 20.01 11.69 -10.49
N ILE A 283 21.23 12.19 -10.32
CA ILE A 283 22.30 12.14 -11.32
C ILE A 283 23.44 11.17 -10.95
N GLY A 284 23.23 10.32 -9.95
CA GLY A 284 24.20 9.30 -9.52
C GLY A 284 25.38 9.81 -8.67
N ARG A 285 25.38 11.08 -8.21
CA ARG A 285 26.41 11.62 -7.29
C ARG A 285 26.06 11.30 -5.84
N THR A 286 26.02 10.00 -5.55
CA THR A 286 25.44 9.44 -4.33
C THR A 286 26.13 9.89 -3.04
N ASP A 287 27.46 9.87 -2.99
CA ASP A 287 28.19 10.26 -1.76
C ASP A 287 27.95 11.73 -1.39
N GLU A 288 27.82 12.59 -2.39
CA GLU A 288 27.54 14.01 -2.18
C GLU A 288 26.08 14.22 -1.77
N ALA A 289 25.16 13.42 -2.30
CA ALA A 289 23.77 13.44 -1.90
C ALA A 289 23.60 13.13 -0.41
N VAL A 290 24.22 12.03 0.04
CA VAL A 290 24.21 11.62 1.46
C VAL A 290 24.84 12.70 2.33
N ARG A 291 25.99 13.27 1.94
CA ARG A 291 26.60 14.38 2.68
C ARG A 291 25.68 15.60 2.79
N ALA A 292 24.98 15.97 1.72
CA ALA A 292 24.05 17.09 1.74
C ALA A 292 22.86 16.84 2.69
N TRP A 293 22.32 15.62 2.71
CA TRP A 293 21.26 15.25 3.66
C TRP A 293 21.72 15.17 5.11
N GLU A 294 22.92 14.65 5.36
CA GLU A 294 23.52 14.64 6.71
C GLU A 294 23.72 16.07 7.23
N GLN A 295 24.24 16.98 6.38
CA GLN A 295 24.36 18.40 6.71
C GLN A 295 23.00 19.03 7.01
N ALA A 296 21.98 18.75 6.18
CA ALA A 296 20.62 19.22 6.41
C ALA A 296 20.05 18.71 7.74
N ARG A 297 20.27 17.43 8.07
CA ARG A 297 19.88 16.80 9.35
C ARG A 297 20.52 17.50 10.55
N THR A 298 21.80 17.89 10.45
CA THR A 298 22.49 18.63 11.52
C THR A 298 22.05 20.08 11.65
N LEU A 299 21.72 20.77 10.56
CA LEU A 299 21.29 22.17 10.59
C LEU A 299 19.91 22.35 11.21
N ASP A 300 19.00 21.41 10.94
CA ASP A 300 17.67 21.41 11.52
C ASP A 300 17.33 20.03 12.13
N PRO A 301 17.57 19.85 13.43
CA PRO A 301 17.27 18.61 14.12
C PRO A 301 15.79 18.25 14.17
N ARG A 302 14.86 19.16 13.83
CA ARG A 302 13.41 18.90 13.84
C ARG A 302 12.81 18.72 12.44
N ARG A 303 13.63 18.78 11.39
CA ARG A 303 13.15 18.59 10.01
C ARG A 303 13.08 17.12 9.62
N LEU A 304 11.93 16.69 9.09
CA LEU A 304 11.67 15.30 8.72
C LEU A 304 12.30 14.92 7.38
N GLU A 305 12.24 15.81 6.39
CA GLU A 305 12.58 15.52 5.00
C GLU A 305 13.99 14.94 4.79
N PRO A 306 15.09 15.49 5.36
CA PRO A 306 16.41 14.91 5.17
C PRO A 306 16.54 13.52 5.85
N ARG A 307 15.80 13.29 6.95
CA ARG A 307 15.80 12.01 7.65
C ARG A 307 15.10 10.93 6.85
N LEU A 308 13.93 11.24 6.30
CA LEU A 308 13.19 10.33 5.43
C LEU A 308 13.98 10.00 4.16
N ALA A 309 14.64 11.00 3.56
CA ALA A 309 15.51 10.80 2.40
C ALA A 309 16.68 9.85 2.74
N LEU A 310 17.37 10.08 3.87
CA LEU A 310 18.43 9.19 4.35
C LEU A 310 17.90 7.79 4.67
N ALA A 311 16.79 7.66 5.39
CA ALA A 311 16.23 6.36 5.76
C ALA A 311 15.85 5.53 4.52
N GLY A 312 15.16 6.15 3.55
CA GLY A 312 14.82 5.51 2.28
C GLY A 312 16.06 5.07 1.49
N TYR A 313 17.03 5.97 1.33
CA TYR A 313 18.31 5.66 0.68
C TYR A 313 19.03 4.48 1.33
N ARG A 314 19.16 4.49 2.67
CA ARG A 314 19.85 3.43 3.43
C ARG A 314 19.12 2.08 3.33
N LEU A 315 17.78 2.07 3.28
CA LEU A 315 17.00 0.85 3.03
C LEU A 315 17.29 0.25 1.66
N GLU A 316 17.27 1.07 0.60
CA GLU A 316 17.55 0.63 -0.76
C GLU A 316 18.98 0.05 -0.91
N HIS A 317 19.93 0.61 -0.15
CA HIS A 317 21.34 0.20 -0.19
C HIS A 317 21.69 -0.91 0.82
N ARG A 318 20.68 -1.56 1.41
CA ARG A 318 20.83 -2.67 2.36
C ARG A 318 21.64 -2.30 3.62
N GLU A 319 21.44 -1.08 4.11
CA GLU A 319 22.03 -0.57 5.35
C GLU A 319 20.93 -0.35 6.43
N PRO A 320 20.20 -1.40 6.83
CA PRO A 320 18.96 -1.24 7.59
C PRO A 320 19.16 -0.74 9.03
N LEU A 321 20.35 -0.89 9.61
CA LEU A 321 20.67 -0.34 10.93
C LEU A 321 20.77 1.20 10.90
N LEU A 322 21.42 1.75 9.88
CA LEU A 322 21.50 3.20 9.67
C LEU A 322 20.12 3.75 9.31
N ALA A 323 19.36 3.04 8.46
CA ALA A 323 17.99 3.41 8.15
C ALA A 323 17.11 3.45 9.40
N GLN A 324 17.18 2.42 10.26
CA GLN A 324 16.44 2.36 11.52
C GLN A 324 16.77 3.55 12.42
N THR A 325 18.04 3.91 12.53
CA THR A 325 18.49 5.05 13.37
C THR A 325 17.79 6.34 12.92
N VAL A 326 17.91 6.66 11.64
CA VAL A 326 17.37 7.91 11.10
C VAL A 326 15.84 7.91 11.04
N ALA A 327 15.21 6.76 10.76
CA ALA A 327 13.76 6.61 10.80
C ALA A 327 13.21 6.77 12.24
N SER A 328 13.92 6.26 13.24
CA SER A 328 13.53 6.42 14.66
C SER A 328 13.58 7.89 15.08
N GLU A 329 14.59 8.64 14.64
CA GLU A 329 14.62 10.10 14.84
C GLU A 329 13.43 10.80 14.18
N ALA A 330 13.06 10.39 12.96
CA ALA A 330 11.91 10.97 12.26
C ALA A 330 10.60 10.70 13.01
N VAL A 331 10.40 9.48 13.53
CA VAL A 331 9.24 9.12 14.36
C VAL A 331 9.25 9.89 15.69
N ALA A 332 10.42 10.14 16.28
CA ALA A 332 10.52 10.95 17.51
C ALA A 332 10.12 12.42 17.29
N ILE A 333 10.33 12.96 16.09
CA ILE A 333 9.91 14.31 15.71
C ILE A 333 8.40 14.37 15.47
N ASP A 334 7.86 13.42 14.70
CA ASP A 334 6.44 13.29 14.40
C ASP A 334 6.00 11.82 14.50
N PRO A 335 5.44 11.42 15.66
CA PRO A 335 4.95 10.07 15.88
C PRO A 335 3.81 9.64 14.95
N GLY A 336 3.10 10.60 14.34
CA GLY A 336 2.02 10.35 13.38
C GLY A 336 2.49 10.35 11.92
N SER A 337 3.79 10.55 11.66
CA SER A 337 4.30 10.61 10.30
C SER A 337 4.22 9.25 9.62
N PHE A 338 3.32 9.16 8.64
CA PHE A 338 3.09 7.93 7.87
C PHE A 338 4.38 7.43 7.19
N ASP A 339 5.18 8.32 6.60
CA ASP A 339 6.41 7.91 5.93
C ASP A 339 7.53 7.54 6.92
N ALA A 340 7.59 8.17 8.11
CA ALA A 340 8.55 7.81 9.14
C ALA A 340 8.26 6.42 9.74
N LEU A 341 7.00 6.15 10.05
CA LEU A 341 6.55 4.83 10.55
C LEU A 341 6.79 3.72 9.52
N ALA A 342 6.54 4.00 8.23
CA ALA A 342 6.82 3.06 7.15
C ALA A 342 8.34 2.77 7.04
N ALA A 343 9.19 3.80 7.05
CA ALA A 343 10.63 3.64 7.01
C ALA A 343 11.16 2.87 8.24
N LEU A 344 10.65 3.15 9.44
CA LEU A 344 11.04 2.47 10.67
C LEU A 344 10.65 0.98 10.63
N GLY A 345 9.39 0.69 10.29
CA GLY A 345 8.89 -0.68 10.19
C GLY A 345 9.63 -1.51 9.13
N MET A 346 9.92 -0.92 7.97
CA MET A 346 10.71 -1.59 6.92
C MET A 346 12.16 -1.85 7.36
N SER A 347 12.77 -0.90 8.09
CA SER A 347 14.13 -1.08 8.63
C SER A 347 14.17 -2.20 9.68
N GLN A 348 13.16 -2.27 10.55
CA GLN A 348 13.00 -3.34 11.53
C GLN A 348 12.79 -4.70 10.84
N LEU A 349 11.96 -4.76 9.79
CA LEU A 349 11.73 -5.99 9.04
C LEU A 349 13.01 -6.50 8.36
N ALA A 350 13.80 -5.59 7.76
CA ALA A 350 15.10 -5.91 7.17
C ALA A 350 16.13 -6.40 8.21
N LEU A 351 16.02 -5.94 9.46
CA LEU A 351 16.80 -6.42 10.61
C LEU A 351 16.22 -7.69 11.27
N GLN A 352 15.18 -8.30 10.68
CA GLN A 352 14.44 -9.44 11.25
C GLN A 352 13.80 -9.17 12.62
N GLN A 353 13.57 -7.91 12.96
CA GLN A 353 12.90 -7.48 14.19
C GLN A 353 11.38 -7.48 13.99
N THR A 354 10.82 -8.64 13.64
CA THR A 354 9.43 -8.77 13.19
C THR A 354 8.42 -8.21 14.21
N ALA A 355 8.61 -8.43 15.51
CA ALA A 355 7.69 -7.92 16.53
C ALA A 355 7.64 -6.37 16.56
N ALA A 356 8.80 -5.72 16.46
CA ALA A 356 8.88 -4.26 16.41
C ALA A 356 8.29 -3.72 15.09
N ALA A 357 8.58 -4.38 13.96
CA ALA A 357 8.02 -4.02 12.66
C ALA A 357 6.48 -4.07 12.67
N ARG A 358 5.88 -5.11 13.25
CA ARG A 358 4.42 -5.23 13.41
C ARG A 358 3.84 -4.07 14.22
N GLN A 359 4.49 -3.67 15.31
CA GLN A 359 4.05 -2.52 16.10
C GLN A 359 4.09 -1.21 15.29
N SER A 360 5.20 -0.94 14.59
CA SER A 360 5.34 0.24 13.73
C SER A 360 4.29 0.24 12.62
N PHE A 361 3.99 -0.91 12.02
CA PHE A 361 2.98 -1.01 10.96
C PHE A 361 1.53 -0.98 11.47
N ARG A 362 1.26 -1.32 12.73
CA ARG A 362 -0.04 -1.02 13.36
C ARG A 362 -0.26 0.49 13.47
N GLN A 363 0.73 1.21 14.01
CA GLN A 363 0.72 2.67 14.08
C GLN A 363 0.61 3.31 12.68
N LEU A 364 1.25 2.70 11.67
CA LEU A 364 1.13 3.13 10.28
C LEU A 364 -0.32 3.07 9.77
N GLY A 365 -1.07 2.03 10.14
CA GLY A 365 -2.49 1.88 9.81
C GLY A 365 -3.37 2.95 10.47
N GLU A 366 -3.03 3.36 11.70
CA GLU A 366 -3.68 4.47 12.40
C GLU A 366 -3.35 5.81 11.71
N ALA A 367 -2.07 6.07 11.45
CA ALA A 367 -1.56 7.27 10.77
C ALA A 367 -2.07 7.41 9.32
N ALA A 368 -2.55 6.34 8.70
CA ALA A 368 -3.18 6.38 7.39
C ALA A 368 -4.44 7.26 7.39
N GLY A 369 -5.16 7.39 8.52
CA GLY A 369 -6.44 8.08 8.58
C GLY A 369 -7.47 7.46 7.62
N GLU A 370 -8.47 8.23 7.20
CA GLU A 370 -9.46 7.80 6.19
C GLU A 370 -8.95 8.12 4.76
N ASN A 371 -7.70 7.75 4.46
CA ASN A 371 -7.07 7.95 3.16
C ASN A 371 -6.82 6.60 2.48
N LEU A 372 -7.60 6.31 1.44
CA LEU A 372 -7.63 5.00 0.79
C LEU A 372 -6.25 4.51 0.27
N PRO A 373 -5.45 5.31 -0.46
CA PRO A 373 -4.09 4.92 -0.85
C PRO A 373 -3.17 4.59 0.33
N ARG A 374 -3.25 5.36 1.43
CA ARG A 374 -2.43 5.10 2.64
C ARG A 374 -2.88 3.84 3.37
N LEU A 375 -4.19 3.60 3.49
CA LEU A 375 -4.73 2.37 4.09
C LEU A 375 -4.27 1.13 3.32
N LEU A 376 -4.34 1.15 1.99
CA LEU A 376 -3.83 0.07 1.13
C LEU A 376 -2.32 -0.13 1.32
N ARG A 377 -1.53 0.95 1.37
CA ARG A 377 -0.08 0.84 1.60
C ARG A 377 0.26 0.30 2.99
N ALA A 378 -0.45 0.74 4.02
CA ALA A 378 -0.28 0.26 5.39
C ALA A 378 -0.58 -1.24 5.50
N ALA A 379 -1.70 -1.68 4.92
CA ALA A 379 -2.08 -3.09 4.90
C ALA A 379 -1.05 -3.98 4.20
N ARG A 380 -0.48 -3.52 3.08
CA ARG A 380 0.63 -4.24 2.42
C ARG A 380 1.83 -4.41 3.34
N HIS A 381 2.23 -3.37 4.07
CA HIS A 381 3.33 -3.47 5.04
C HIS A 381 3.01 -4.39 6.22
N GLN A 382 1.77 -4.35 6.73
CA GLN A 382 1.30 -5.25 7.78
C GLN A 382 1.35 -6.72 7.32
N LEU A 383 0.93 -7.03 6.09
CA LEU A 383 1.05 -8.38 5.51
C LEU A 383 2.50 -8.82 5.35
N LEU A 384 3.39 -7.94 4.89
CA LEU A 384 4.84 -8.25 4.80
C LEU A 384 5.46 -8.59 6.16
N ALA A 385 4.98 -7.98 7.25
CA ALA A 385 5.41 -8.33 8.60
C ALA A 385 4.66 -9.54 9.20
N GLY A 386 3.73 -10.15 8.47
CA GLY A 386 2.86 -11.22 8.95
C GLY A 386 1.84 -10.78 10.01
N ALA A 387 1.51 -9.49 10.08
CA ALA A 387 0.43 -8.94 10.89
C ALA A 387 -0.91 -8.98 10.12
N ALA A 388 -1.36 -10.19 9.78
CA ALA A 388 -2.51 -10.38 8.90
C ALA A 388 -3.81 -9.81 9.49
N GLN A 389 -4.03 -9.91 10.81
CA GLN A 389 -5.22 -9.33 11.45
C GLN A 389 -5.22 -7.80 11.39
N ASP A 390 -4.09 -7.14 11.68
CA ASP A 390 -3.97 -5.68 11.59
C ASP A 390 -4.26 -5.20 10.14
N ALA A 391 -3.85 -5.98 9.14
CA ALA A 391 -4.15 -5.74 7.72
C ALA A 391 -5.64 -5.86 7.39
N VAL A 392 -6.32 -6.90 7.90
CA VAL A 392 -7.78 -7.05 7.75
C VAL A 392 -8.50 -5.83 8.34
N ASP A 393 -8.17 -5.43 9.57
CA ASP A 393 -8.83 -4.30 10.23
C ASP A 393 -8.60 -2.98 9.47
N THR A 394 -7.39 -2.77 8.95
CA THR A 394 -7.03 -1.61 8.12
C THR A 394 -7.79 -1.61 6.79
N LEU A 395 -7.96 -2.77 6.17
CA LEU A 395 -8.64 -2.91 4.88
C LEU A 395 -10.17 -2.87 5.00
N GLU A 396 -10.74 -3.28 6.13
CA GLU A 396 -12.18 -3.06 6.38
C GLU A 396 -12.50 -1.57 6.54
N ARG A 397 -11.57 -0.76 7.08
CA ARG A 397 -11.68 0.71 7.01
C ARG A 397 -11.69 1.21 5.57
N ALA A 398 -10.74 0.74 4.75
CA ALA A 398 -10.70 1.08 3.33
C ALA A 398 -12.00 0.69 2.60
N ARG A 399 -12.56 -0.48 2.91
CA ARG A 399 -13.81 -0.98 2.34
C ARG A 399 -15.03 -0.14 2.74
N ARG A 400 -15.02 0.49 3.92
CA ARG A 400 -16.09 1.43 4.31
C ARG A 400 -16.05 2.74 3.50
N ILE A 401 -14.87 3.17 3.07
CA ILE A 401 -14.71 4.38 2.25
C ILE A 401 -15.24 4.14 0.83
N ASP A 402 -14.84 3.03 0.22
CA ASP A 402 -15.31 2.61 -1.10
C ASP A 402 -15.55 1.08 -1.12
N PRO A 403 -16.81 0.63 -0.90
CA PRO A 403 -17.15 -0.78 -0.87
C PRO A 403 -16.91 -1.54 -2.17
N GLY A 404 -16.86 -0.83 -3.30
CA GLY A 404 -16.72 -1.40 -4.63
C GLY A 404 -15.30 -1.40 -5.17
N GLN A 405 -14.35 -0.77 -4.47
CA GLN A 405 -13.00 -0.56 -4.99
C GLN A 405 -12.25 -1.90 -5.18
N PRO A 406 -11.88 -2.28 -6.42
CA PRO A 406 -11.35 -3.61 -6.70
C PRO A 406 -10.05 -3.95 -5.96
N ASP A 407 -9.12 -2.99 -5.82
CA ASP A 407 -7.84 -3.21 -5.14
C ASP A 407 -8.01 -3.49 -3.64
N THR A 408 -9.01 -2.88 -3.01
CA THR A 408 -9.36 -3.04 -1.60
C THR A 408 -9.98 -4.40 -1.37
N LEU A 409 -10.96 -4.78 -2.20
CA LEU A 409 -11.56 -6.11 -2.13
C LEU A 409 -10.51 -7.21 -2.34
N LYS A 410 -9.63 -7.04 -3.32
CA LYS A 410 -8.53 -7.98 -3.57
C LYS A 410 -7.59 -8.10 -2.37
N ALA A 411 -7.02 -6.97 -1.92
CA ALA A 411 -6.09 -6.94 -0.80
C ALA A 411 -6.72 -7.51 0.49
N LEU A 412 -8.02 -7.28 0.69
CA LEU A 412 -8.76 -7.76 1.86
C LEU A 412 -8.99 -9.27 1.82
N ALA A 413 -9.35 -9.83 0.66
CA ALA A 413 -9.40 -11.29 0.51
C ALA A 413 -8.03 -11.92 0.77
N GLU A 414 -6.94 -11.37 0.22
CA GLU A 414 -5.56 -11.86 0.47
C GLU A 414 -5.17 -11.77 1.96
N ALA A 415 -5.54 -10.67 2.63
CA ALA A 415 -5.31 -10.49 4.06
C ALA A 415 -6.13 -11.47 4.91
N GLN A 416 -7.39 -11.71 4.54
CA GLN A 416 -8.27 -12.67 5.20
C GLN A 416 -7.74 -14.10 5.06
N VAL A 417 -7.22 -14.49 3.88
CA VAL A 417 -6.51 -15.78 3.71
C VAL A 417 -5.32 -15.86 4.65
N SER A 418 -4.47 -14.83 4.68
CA SER A 418 -3.29 -14.79 5.53
C SER A 418 -3.61 -14.81 7.03
N ALA A 419 -4.79 -14.32 7.42
CA ALA A 419 -5.31 -14.35 8.79
C ALA A 419 -6.04 -15.66 9.13
N GLY A 420 -6.18 -16.59 8.18
CA GLY A 420 -6.94 -17.84 8.35
C GLY A 420 -8.46 -17.66 8.30
N GLN A 421 -8.96 -16.48 7.92
CA GLN A 421 -10.38 -16.15 7.78
C GLN A 421 -10.92 -16.58 6.40
N VAL A 422 -10.71 -17.84 6.03
CA VAL A 422 -10.92 -18.34 4.66
C VAL A 422 -12.38 -18.17 4.17
N ALA A 423 -13.37 -18.31 5.05
CA ALA A 423 -14.77 -18.10 4.69
C ALA A 423 -15.09 -16.63 4.37
N ALA A 424 -14.50 -15.68 5.11
CA ALA A 424 -14.64 -14.26 4.83
C ALA A 424 -13.90 -13.87 3.55
N ALA A 425 -12.72 -14.45 3.33
CA ALA A 425 -11.94 -14.28 2.10
C ALA A 425 -12.75 -14.70 0.87
N GLU A 426 -13.43 -15.83 0.94
CA GLU A 426 -14.29 -16.30 -0.16
C GLU A 426 -15.44 -15.33 -0.43
N ALA A 427 -16.14 -14.87 0.61
CA ALA A 427 -17.22 -13.90 0.45
C ALA A 427 -16.72 -12.61 -0.22
N THR A 428 -15.58 -12.08 0.23
CA THR A 428 -14.94 -10.90 -0.36
C THR A 428 -14.53 -11.15 -1.82
N ALA A 429 -13.93 -12.29 -2.13
CA ALA A 429 -13.51 -12.64 -3.49
C ALA A 429 -14.71 -12.80 -4.44
N ARG A 430 -15.84 -13.32 -3.96
CA ARG A 430 -17.10 -13.37 -4.73
C ARG A 430 -17.65 -11.97 -4.99
N THR A 431 -17.58 -11.05 -4.01
CA THR A 431 -17.94 -9.63 -4.23
C THR A 431 -17.06 -8.98 -5.29
N LEU A 432 -15.74 -9.22 -5.25
CA LEU A 432 -14.83 -8.75 -6.29
C LEU A 432 -15.21 -9.28 -7.67
N LEU A 433 -15.56 -10.56 -7.77
CA LEU A 433 -15.93 -11.20 -9.03
C LEU A 433 -17.27 -10.72 -9.60
N ALA A 434 -18.17 -10.24 -8.75
CA ALA A 434 -19.48 -9.70 -9.13
C ALA A 434 -19.42 -8.27 -9.68
N GLN A 435 -18.25 -7.63 -9.66
CA GLN A 435 -18.07 -6.30 -10.25
C GLN A 435 -18.32 -6.32 -11.77
N PRO A 436 -18.73 -5.19 -12.40
CA PRO A 436 -18.95 -5.12 -13.84
C PRO A 436 -17.70 -5.46 -14.66
N GLU A 437 -16.54 -4.99 -14.19
CA GLU A 437 -15.23 -5.24 -14.79
C GLU A 437 -14.27 -5.75 -13.69
N PRO A 438 -14.39 -7.02 -13.28
CA PRO A 438 -13.55 -7.56 -12.23
C PRO A 438 -12.10 -7.68 -12.73
N PRO A 439 -11.09 -7.46 -11.86
CA PRO A 439 -9.69 -7.65 -12.20
C PRO A 439 -9.44 -9.02 -12.80
N ALA A 440 -8.54 -9.07 -13.77
CA ALA A 440 -8.35 -10.24 -14.58
C ALA A 440 -7.92 -11.47 -13.76
N ASP A 441 -7.32 -11.29 -12.58
CA ASP A 441 -6.86 -12.28 -11.60
C ASP A 441 -7.89 -12.63 -10.50
N ALA A 442 -9.08 -12.01 -10.48
CA ALA A 442 -10.11 -12.25 -9.46
C ALA A 442 -10.61 -13.71 -9.42
N TRP A 443 -10.75 -14.36 -10.58
CA TRP A 443 -11.06 -15.80 -10.66
C TRP A 443 -9.94 -16.65 -10.06
N GLY A 444 -8.69 -16.24 -10.28
CA GLY A 444 -7.51 -16.89 -9.69
C GLY A 444 -7.60 -16.91 -8.18
N LEU A 445 -7.82 -15.74 -7.58
CA LEU A 445 -7.95 -15.57 -6.14
C LEU A 445 -9.09 -16.41 -5.56
N LEU A 446 -10.30 -16.34 -6.13
CA LEU A 446 -11.43 -17.15 -5.65
C LEU A 446 -11.14 -18.65 -5.82
N GLY A 447 -10.59 -19.06 -6.95
CA GLY A 447 -10.23 -20.45 -7.20
C GLY A 447 -9.21 -20.98 -6.19
N GLU A 448 -8.19 -20.19 -5.83
CA GLU A 448 -7.18 -20.56 -4.84
C GLU A 448 -7.79 -20.71 -3.45
N ILE A 449 -8.69 -19.79 -3.07
CA ILE A 449 -9.44 -19.87 -1.81
C ILE A 449 -10.30 -21.14 -1.77
N LEU A 450 -11.03 -21.45 -2.84
CA LEU A 450 -11.85 -22.66 -2.93
C LEU A 450 -10.99 -23.94 -2.88
N MET A 451 -9.82 -23.94 -3.53
CA MET A 451 -8.86 -25.04 -3.45
C MET A 451 -8.38 -25.26 -2.01
N ALA A 452 -8.06 -24.17 -1.28
CA ALA A 452 -7.67 -24.24 0.13
C ALA A 452 -8.79 -24.78 1.04
N ARG A 453 -10.06 -24.58 0.65
CA ARG A 453 -11.24 -25.16 1.33
C ARG A 453 -11.55 -26.61 0.95
N GLY A 454 -10.77 -27.20 0.05
CA GLY A 454 -11.06 -28.55 -0.49
C GLY A 454 -12.21 -28.59 -1.48
N GLN A 455 -12.70 -27.45 -1.96
CA GLN A 455 -13.81 -27.33 -2.92
C GLN A 455 -13.29 -27.33 -4.37
N ALA A 456 -12.46 -28.32 -4.70
CA ALA A 456 -11.72 -28.37 -5.95
C ALA A 456 -12.62 -28.39 -7.20
N GLY A 457 -13.79 -29.02 -7.12
CA GLY A 457 -14.75 -29.04 -8.23
C GLY A 457 -15.34 -27.66 -8.54
N GLU A 458 -15.65 -26.85 -7.52
CA GLU A 458 -16.11 -25.49 -7.72
C GLU A 458 -14.97 -24.59 -8.21
N ALA A 459 -13.77 -24.75 -7.63
CA ALA A 459 -12.57 -24.03 -8.07
C ALA A 459 -12.30 -24.24 -9.56
N ALA A 460 -12.44 -25.47 -10.08
CA ALA A 460 -12.28 -25.77 -11.49
C ALA A 460 -13.22 -24.92 -12.38
N GLY A 461 -14.50 -24.84 -12.03
CA GLY A 461 -15.47 -24.00 -12.75
C GLY A 461 -15.14 -22.50 -12.70
N VAL A 462 -14.63 -22.02 -11.56
CA VAL A 462 -14.17 -20.63 -11.43
C VAL A 462 -12.97 -20.35 -12.34
N TYR A 463 -11.97 -21.24 -12.38
CA TYR A 463 -10.82 -21.08 -13.27
C TYR A 463 -11.21 -21.18 -14.74
N GLU A 464 -12.14 -22.07 -15.11
CA GLU A 464 -12.67 -22.19 -16.48
C GLU A 464 -13.35 -20.89 -16.93
N ALA A 465 -14.20 -20.29 -16.07
CA ALA A 465 -14.82 -18.99 -16.35
C ALA A 465 -13.77 -17.87 -16.49
N GLY A 466 -12.73 -17.89 -15.66
CA GLY A 466 -11.61 -16.95 -15.74
C GLY A 466 -10.81 -17.10 -17.03
N HIS A 467 -10.54 -18.34 -17.44
CA HIS A 467 -9.82 -18.64 -18.68
C HIS A 467 -10.61 -18.23 -19.93
N ALA A 468 -11.92 -18.43 -19.93
CA ALA A 468 -12.78 -18.04 -21.05
C ALA A 468 -12.82 -16.51 -21.27
N ARG A 469 -12.74 -15.72 -20.19
CA ARG A 469 -12.73 -14.25 -20.25
C ARG A 469 -11.34 -13.66 -20.46
N HIS A 470 -10.34 -14.23 -19.79
CA HIS A 470 -8.96 -13.75 -19.83
C HIS A 470 -7.99 -14.94 -19.98
N PRO A 471 -7.86 -15.49 -21.21
CA PRO A 471 -7.00 -16.62 -21.48
C PRO A 471 -5.56 -16.36 -21.00
N ARG A 472 -5.04 -17.23 -20.12
CA ARG A 472 -3.67 -17.18 -19.60
C ARG A 472 -3.21 -18.56 -19.13
N SER A 473 -1.88 -18.74 -19.11
CA SER A 473 -1.22 -19.98 -18.67
C SER A 473 -1.62 -20.40 -17.26
N ALA A 474 -1.60 -19.44 -16.32
CA ALA A 474 -1.96 -19.70 -14.93
C ALA A 474 -3.34 -20.36 -14.78
N TYR A 475 -4.33 -19.95 -15.58
CA TYR A 475 -5.66 -20.56 -15.54
C TYR A 475 -5.68 -21.95 -16.19
N ALA A 476 -5.02 -22.15 -17.32
CA ALA A 476 -4.95 -23.47 -17.95
C ALA A 476 -4.32 -24.51 -17.01
N VAL A 477 -3.26 -24.13 -16.30
CA VAL A 477 -2.62 -24.95 -15.27
C VAL A 477 -3.53 -25.16 -14.06
N ALA A 478 -4.20 -24.10 -13.58
CA ALA A 478 -5.08 -24.18 -12.42
C ALA A 478 -6.33 -25.05 -12.67
N ILE A 479 -6.92 -24.99 -13.87
CA ILE A 479 -8.03 -25.86 -14.29
C ILE A 479 -7.64 -27.33 -14.15
N TRP A 480 -6.48 -27.72 -14.72
CA TRP A 480 -5.99 -29.09 -14.60
C TRP A 480 -5.75 -29.49 -13.15
N ARG A 481 -5.07 -28.65 -12.36
CA ARG A 481 -4.82 -28.92 -10.92
C ARG A 481 -6.10 -29.09 -10.13
N ALA A 482 -7.10 -28.25 -10.37
CA ALA A 482 -8.39 -28.30 -9.69
C ALA A 482 -9.15 -29.58 -10.03
N HIS A 483 -9.22 -29.97 -11.30
CA HIS A 483 -9.82 -31.24 -11.71
C HIS A 483 -9.06 -32.46 -11.16
N ALA A 484 -7.73 -32.40 -11.12
CA ALA A 484 -6.91 -33.45 -10.52
C ALA A 484 -7.19 -33.61 -9.01
N ALA A 485 -7.26 -32.49 -8.27
CA ALA A 485 -7.61 -32.50 -6.86
C ALA A 485 -9.06 -32.96 -6.60
N ALA A 486 -9.97 -32.75 -7.55
CA ALA A 486 -11.33 -33.28 -7.52
C ALA A 486 -11.42 -34.78 -7.91
N GLY A 487 -10.29 -35.45 -8.18
CA GLY A 487 -10.24 -36.86 -8.56
C GLY A 487 -10.56 -37.15 -10.03
N ALA A 488 -10.61 -36.13 -10.88
CA ALA A 488 -10.95 -36.24 -12.30
C ALA A 488 -9.93 -35.53 -13.23
N PRO A 489 -8.62 -35.85 -13.15
CA PRO A 489 -7.55 -35.12 -13.87
C PRO A 489 -7.75 -35.02 -15.39
N ALA A 490 -8.40 -36.03 -16.00
CA ALA A 490 -8.70 -36.04 -17.42
C ALA A 490 -9.62 -34.89 -17.89
N ARG A 491 -10.45 -34.33 -16.99
CA ARG A 491 -11.38 -33.23 -17.35
C ARG A 491 -10.68 -31.90 -17.57
N GLY A 492 -9.60 -31.62 -16.84
CA GLY A 492 -8.87 -30.36 -16.97
C GLY A 492 -7.75 -30.38 -18.00
N LEU A 493 -7.40 -31.56 -18.52
CA LEU A 493 -6.33 -31.75 -19.49
C LEU A 493 -6.56 -31.00 -20.83
N PRO A 494 -7.78 -30.98 -21.42
CA PRO A 494 -8.01 -30.32 -22.72
C PRO A 494 -7.70 -28.83 -22.70
N ALA A 495 -8.01 -28.11 -21.61
CA ALA A 495 -7.71 -26.69 -21.49
C ALA A 495 -6.19 -26.43 -21.48
N LEU A 496 -5.45 -27.25 -20.74
CA LEU A 496 -4.00 -27.19 -20.67
C LEU A 496 -3.33 -27.55 -22.01
N GLU A 497 -3.82 -28.59 -22.69
CA GLU A 497 -3.34 -28.98 -24.03
C GLU A 497 -3.62 -27.90 -25.07
N ALA A 498 -4.84 -27.33 -25.09
CA ALA A 498 -5.22 -26.28 -26.01
C ALA A 498 -4.35 -25.02 -25.81
N TRP A 499 -4.09 -24.64 -24.56
CA TRP A 499 -3.21 -23.52 -24.25
C TRP A 499 -1.78 -23.77 -24.76
N ALA A 500 -1.21 -24.94 -24.47
CA ALA A 500 0.14 -25.30 -24.89
C ALA A 500 0.28 -25.44 -26.41
N ALA A 501 -0.77 -25.87 -27.12
CA ALA A 501 -0.76 -25.93 -28.59
C ALA A 501 -0.68 -24.53 -29.22
N GLN A 502 -1.39 -23.55 -28.63
CA GLN A 502 -1.35 -22.15 -29.07
C GLN A 502 -0.10 -21.41 -28.60
N HIS A 503 0.46 -21.80 -27.46
CA HIS A 503 1.64 -21.20 -26.85
C HIS A 503 2.73 -22.26 -26.64
N PRO A 504 3.31 -22.83 -27.73
CA PRO A 504 4.24 -23.93 -27.59
C PRO A 504 5.39 -23.58 -26.67
N ALA A 505 5.87 -22.33 -26.66
CA ALA A 505 7.01 -21.85 -25.89
C ALA A 505 6.76 -21.66 -24.37
N ASP A 506 5.52 -21.77 -23.89
CA ASP A 506 5.16 -21.51 -22.50
C ASP A 506 5.79 -22.54 -21.53
N PRO A 507 6.64 -22.11 -20.57
CA PRO A 507 7.32 -23.03 -19.67
C PRO A 507 6.38 -23.65 -18.63
N ASP A 508 5.40 -22.89 -18.13
CA ASP A 508 4.49 -23.35 -17.07
C ASP A 508 3.52 -24.41 -17.61
N ALA A 509 2.99 -24.17 -18.81
CA ALA A 509 2.10 -25.11 -19.47
C ALA A 509 2.82 -26.42 -19.83
N ARG A 510 4.06 -26.34 -20.34
CA ARG A 510 4.88 -27.53 -20.60
C ARG A 510 5.21 -28.30 -19.33
N ALA A 511 5.59 -27.61 -18.27
CA ALA A 511 5.88 -28.24 -16.98
C ALA A 511 4.64 -28.95 -16.42
N ALA A 512 3.47 -28.31 -16.53
CA ALA A 512 2.21 -28.93 -16.14
C ALA A 512 1.87 -30.16 -17.00
N LEU A 513 2.03 -30.10 -18.33
CA LEU A 513 1.79 -31.25 -19.22
C LEU A 513 2.73 -32.42 -18.97
N ALA A 514 3.99 -32.15 -18.63
CA ALA A 514 4.98 -33.17 -18.26
C ALA A 514 4.56 -33.99 -17.03
N ILE A 515 3.69 -33.43 -16.17
CA ILE A 515 3.10 -34.11 -15.01
C ILE A 515 1.72 -34.68 -15.36
N ALA A 516 0.91 -33.92 -16.10
CA ALA A 516 -0.48 -34.24 -16.40
C ALA A 516 -0.65 -35.45 -17.31
N TRP A 517 0.16 -35.57 -18.37
CA TRP A 517 0.02 -36.68 -19.33
C TRP A 517 0.35 -38.05 -18.73
N PRO A 518 1.45 -38.23 -17.97
CA PRO A 518 1.69 -39.48 -17.25
C PRO A 518 0.54 -39.86 -16.32
N GLN A 519 0.00 -38.91 -15.55
CA GLN A 519 -1.12 -39.16 -14.64
C GLN A 519 -2.42 -39.55 -15.37
N ALA A 520 -2.63 -39.02 -16.57
CA ALA A 520 -3.76 -39.34 -17.43
C ALA A 520 -3.57 -40.64 -18.24
N GLY A 521 -2.39 -41.27 -18.18
CA GLY A 521 -2.04 -42.43 -19.01
C GLY A 521 -1.71 -42.10 -20.47
N GLU A 522 -1.49 -40.82 -20.78
CA GLU A 522 -1.16 -40.29 -22.12
C GLU A 522 0.34 -40.41 -22.41
N TRP A 523 0.87 -41.64 -22.29
CA TRP A 523 2.31 -41.91 -22.30
C TRP A 523 3.01 -41.44 -23.58
N GLN A 524 2.35 -41.59 -24.74
CA GLN A 524 2.94 -41.21 -26.02
C GLN A 524 3.10 -39.69 -26.16
N LYS A 525 2.16 -38.90 -25.62
CA LYS A 525 2.26 -37.43 -25.61
C LYS A 525 3.37 -36.98 -24.66
N ALA A 526 3.43 -37.56 -23.45
CA ALA A 526 4.52 -37.33 -22.51
C ALA A 526 5.88 -37.62 -23.13
N LEU A 527 5.99 -38.74 -23.86
CA LEU A 527 7.22 -39.14 -24.55
C LEU A 527 7.69 -38.08 -25.55
N GLY A 528 6.80 -37.63 -26.45
CA GLY A 528 7.15 -36.61 -27.44
C GLY A 528 7.61 -35.29 -26.83
N LEU A 529 7.01 -34.88 -25.69
CA LEU A 529 7.45 -33.69 -24.96
C LEU A 529 8.82 -33.87 -24.31
N TYR A 530 9.06 -34.99 -23.63
CA TYR A 530 10.36 -35.24 -23.01
C TYR A 530 11.47 -35.43 -24.06
N GLU A 531 11.16 -35.98 -25.25
CA GLU A 531 12.09 -36.00 -26.39
C GLU A 531 12.45 -34.59 -26.86
N ALA A 532 11.46 -33.71 -27.02
CA ALA A 532 11.70 -32.31 -27.39
C ALA A 532 12.50 -31.55 -26.31
N LEU A 533 12.18 -31.76 -25.03
CA LEU A 533 12.92 -31.18 -23.90
C LEU A 533 14.37 -31.68 -23.87
N ALA A 534 14.60 -32.97 -24.09
CA ALA A 534 15.93 -33.55 -24.14
C ALA A 534 16.73 -33.07 -25.36
N ALA A 535 16.08 -32.79 -26.49
CA ALA A 535 16.74 -32.20 -27.66
C ALA A 535 17.18 -30.75 -27.39
N ALA A 536 16.34 -29.96 -26.72
CA ALA A 536 16.66 -28.58 -26.35
C ALA A 536 17.71 -28.47 -25.23
N ARG A 537 17.74 -29.44 -24.31
CA ARG A 537 18.68 -29.51 -23.17
C ARG A 537 19.34 -30.88 -23.10
N PRO A 538 20.28 -31.19 -24.02
CA PRO A 538 20.83 -32.54 -24.19
C PRO A 538 21.69 -33.06 -23.02
N GLY A 539 22.07 -32.19 -22.08
CA GLY A 539 22.83 -32.51 -20.88
C GLY A 539 22.04 -32.39 -19.57
N ASP A 540 20.72 -32.12 -19.61
CA ASP A 540 19.90 -32.05 -18.40
C ASP A 540 19.59 -33.47 -17.90
N ALA A 541 20.26 -33.87 -16.82
CA ALA A 541 20.18 -35.22 -16.27
C ALA A 541 18.76 -35.62 -15.87
N MET A 542 17.95 -34.69 -15.35
CA MET A 542 16.60 -35.00 -14.88
C MET A 542 15.61 -35.17 -16.03
N ILE A 543 15.75 -34.39 -17.10
CA ILE A 543 14.96 -34.59 -18.32
C ILE A 543 15.28 -35.95 -18.94
N LEU A 544 16.58 -36.29 -19.06
CA LEU A 544 17.02 -37.58 -19.59
C LEU A 544 16.57 -38.74 -18.71
N ASN A 545 16.60 -38.57 -17.38
CA ASN A 545 16.10 -39.56 -16.42
C ASN A 545 14.62 -39.87 -16.65
N ASN A 546 13.78 -38.83 -16.66
CA ASN A 546 12.34 -38.99 -16.84
C ASN A 546 12.01 -39.53 -18.25
N LEU A 547 12.76 -39.14 -19.28
CA LEU A 547 12.64 -39.71 -20.62
C LEU A 547 12.99 -41.21 -20.64
N ALA A 548 14.03 -41.62 -19.92
CA ALA A 548 14.41 -43.04 -19.82
C ALA A 548 13.35 -43.87 -19.10
N LEU A 549 12.72 -43.34 -18.05
CA LEU A 549 11.57 -43.97 -17.39
C LEU A 549 10.37 -44.10 -18.33
N LEU A 550 10.07 -43.06 -19.12
CA LEU A 550 9.00 -43.12 -20.12
C LEU A 550 9.31 -44.17 -21.19
N TYR A 551 10.54 -44.22 -21.71
CA TYR A 551 10.96 -45.29 -22.64
C TYR A 551 10.83 -46.68 -22.02
N LEU A 552 11.22 -46.86 -20.76
CA LEU A 552 11.03 -48.15 -20.07
C LEU A 552 9.54 -48.53 -20.02
N ARG A 553 8.68 -47.58 -19.65
CA ARG A 553 7.23 -47.80 -19.53
C ARG A 553 6.58 -48.13 -20.87
N THR A 554 7.00 -47.47 -21.95
CA THR A 554 6.51 -47.72 -23.31
C THR A 554 7.23 -48.87 -24.03
N ARG A 555 8.17 -49.55 -23.35
CA ARG A 555 9.00 -50.66 -23.88
C ARG A 555 9.86 -50.26 -25.08
N ASP A 556 10.32 -49.01 -25.10
CA ASP A 556 11.26 -48.51 -26.09
C ASP A 556 12.70 -48.92 -25.75
N VAL A 557 13.41 -49.48 -26.73
CA VAL A 557 14.80 -49.95 -26.59
C VAL A 557 15.79 -48.85 -26.23
N ARG A 558 15.43 -47.57 -26.49
CA ARG A 558 16.25 -46.39 -26.18
C ARG A 558 16.38 -46.11 -24.67
N ALA A 559 15.59 -46.78 -23.82
CA ALA A 559 15.59 -46.58 -22.37
C ALA A 559 17.00 -46.65 -21.75
N LEU A 560 17.74 -47.73 -22.03
CA LEU A 560 19.06 -47.96 -21.43
C LEU A 560 20.10 -46.93 -21.88
N ALA A 561 20.15 -46.63 -23.18
CA ALA A 561 21.07 -45.63 -23.72
C ALA A 561 20.79 -44.24 -23.14
N THR A 562 19.51 -43.90 -22.96
CA THR A 562 19.09 -42.60 -22.39
C THR A 562 19.41 -42.53 -20.89
N ALA A 563 19.19 -43.61 -20.12
CA ALA A 563 19.57 -43.67 -18.71
C ALA A 563 21.09 -43.55 -18.50
N ARG A 564 21.90 -44.16 -19.37
CA ARG A 564 23.37 -44.01 -19.34
C ARG A 564 23.81 -42.57 -19.62
N ARG A 565 23.12 -41.86 -20.52
CA ARG A 565 23.35 -40.42 -20.75
C ARG A 565 22.97 -39.58 -19.52
N ALA A 566 21.85 -39.89 -18.88
CA ALA A 566 21.46 -39.24 -17.62
C ALA A 566 22.53 -39.44 -16.54
N LEU A 567 23.07 -40.65 -16.41
CA LEU A 567 24.15 -40.96 -15.47
C LEU A 567 25.42 -40.19 -15.81
N ALA A 568 25.82 -40.12 -17.07
CA ALA A 568 27.00 -39.35 -17.46
C ALA A 568 26.87 -37.86 -17.10
N ALA A 569 25.66 -37.30 -17.18
CA ALA A 569 25.39 -35.91 -16.80
C ALA A 569 25.33 -35.70 -15.27
N ALA A 570 24.86 -36.69 -14.50
CA ALA A 570 24.82 -36.63 -13.04
C ALA A 570 25.18 -37.99 -12.37
N PRO A 571 26.48 -38.35 -12.30
CA PRO A 571 26.92 -39.70 -11.90
C PRO A 571 26.57 -40.12 -10.48
N GLY A 572 26.30 -39.14 -9.61
CA GLY A 572 26.00 -39.36 -8.20
C GLY A 572 24.55 -39.06 -7.82
N HIS A 573 23.65 -38.81 -8.76
CA HIS A 573 22.27 -38.46 -8.42
C HIS A 573 21.44 -39.73 -8.14
N PRO A 574 20.78 -39.85 -6.96
CA PRO A 574 20.10 -41.09 -6.56
C PRO A 574 19.01 -41.52 -7.55
N ALA A 575 18.15 -40.60 -8.01
CA ALA A 575 17.09 -40.93 -8.97
C ALA A 575 17.62 -41.45 -10.33
N VAL A 576 18.81 -40.99 -10.74
CA VAL A 576 19.45 -41.39 -12.01
C VAL A 576 20.06 -42.78 -11.90
N LEU A 577 20.75 -43.04 -10.79
CA LEU A 577 21.26 -44.35 -10.45
C LEU A 577 20.13 -45.38 -10.33
N ASP A 578 19.02 -44.99 -9.71
CA ASP A 578 17.84 -45.82 -9.59
C ASP A 578 17.23 -46.18 -10.94
N THR A 579 16.96 -45.17 -11.77
CA THR A 579 16.37 -45.37 -13.10
C THR A 579 17.24 -46.29 -13.96
N LEU A 580 18.55 -46.08 -13.97
CA LEU A 580 19.47 -46.98 -14.69
C LEU A 580 19.44 -48.39 -14.10
N GLY A 581 19.55 -48.52 -12.78
CA GLY A 581 19.52 -49.79 -12.08
C GLY A 581 18.25 -50.58 -12.37
N TRP A 582 17.10 -49.92 -12.29
CA TRP A 582 15.80 -50.48 -12.57
C TRP A 582 15.66 -50.94 -14.03
N ILE A 583 16.09 -50.12 -15.00
CA ILE A 583 16.10 -50.50 -16.42
C ILE A 583 16.97 -51.74 -16.66
N LEU A 584 18.17 -51.81 -16.07
CA LEU A 584 19.07 -52.97 -16.19
C LEU A 584 18.43 -54.25 -15.65
N VAL A 585 17.77 -54.17 -14.50
CA VAL A 585 17.07 -55.31 -13.87
C VAL A 585 15.92 -55.79 -14.75
N GLN A 586 15.11 -54.87 -15.28
CA GLN A 586 14.00 -55.20 -16.18
C GLN A 586 14.49 -55.84 -17.49
N GLN A 587 15.68 -55.48 -17.96
CA GLN A 587 16.32 -56.06 -19.15
C GLN A 587 17.14 -57.34 -18.86
N GLY A 588 17.15 -57.83 -17.62
CA GLY A 588 17.83 -59.08 -17.24
C GLY A 588 19.32 -58.93 -16.86
N GLN A 589 19.87 -57.71 -16.89
CA GLN A 589 21.22 -57.39 -16.41
C GLN A 589 21.22 -57.16 -14.89
N VAL A 590 20.71 -58.16 -14.16
CA VAL A 590 20.29 -58.00 -12.76
C VAL A 590 21.45 -57.68 -11.81
N ALA A 591 22.65 -58.21 -12.05
CA ALA A 591 23.83 -57.96 -11.21
C ALA A 591 24.37 -56.52 -11.33
N GLU A 592 24.44 -55.99 -12.55
CA GLU A 592 24.83 -54.58 -12.79
C GLU A 592 23.77 -53.63 -12.22
N GLY A 593 22.49 -53.96 -12.42
CA GLY A 593 21.38 -53.20 -11.86
C GLY A 593 21.41 -53.15 -10.33
N LEU A 594 21.74 -54.26 -9.66
CA LEU A 594 21.92 -54.28 -8.20
C LEU A 594 22.98 -53.29 -7.73
N GLN A 595 24.13 -53.18 -8.42
CA GLN A 595 25.18 -52.25 -8.05
C GLN A 595 24.70 -50.79 -8.12
N GLN A 596 23.95 -50.42 -9.17
CA GLN A 596 23.42 -49.07 -9.31
C GLN A 596 22.36 -48.76 -8.25
N LEU A 597 21.45 -49.69 -7.99
CA LEU A 597 20.42 -49.54 -6.95
C LEU A 597 21.02 -49.42 -5.55
N GLN A 598 22.08 -50.17 -5.24
CA GLN A 598 22.81 -50.03 -3.97
C GLN A 598 23.48 -48.66 -3.86
N ALA A 599 24.06 -48.16 -4.95
CA ALA A 599 24.64 -46.82 -5.00
C ALA A 599 23.57 -45.71 -4.84
N ALA A 600 22.38 -45.90 -5.40
CA ALA A 600 21.24 -45.00 -5.20
C ALA A 600 20.79 -45.00 -3.74
N LEU A 601 20.58 -46.18 -3.16
CA LEU A 601 20.12 -46.34 -1.77
C LEU A 601 21.14 -45.80 -0.75
N ALA A 602 22.44 -45.89 -1.03
CA ALA A 602 23.47 -45.28 -0.17
C ALA A 602 23.33 -43.76 -0.04
N ARG A 603 22.66 -43.10 -1.00
CA ARG A 603 22.43 -41.65 -1.03
C ARG A 603 21.05 -41.26 -0.52
N ASP A 604 20.07 -42.15 -0.68
CA ASP A 604 18.71 -41.94 -0.20
C ASP A 604 18.17 -43.22 0.49
N PRO A 605 18.62 -43.53 1.72
CA PRO A 605 18.42 -44.84 2.34
C PRO A 605 16.98 -45.15 2.77
N LEU A 606 16.11 -44.14 2.83
CA LEU A 606 14.73 -44.25 3.29
C LEU A 606 13.71 -44.16 2.15
N ASN A 607 14.18 -44.10 0.90
CA ASN A 607 13.30 -44.02 -0.24
C ASN A 607 12.58 -45.36 -0.48
N PRO A 608 11.23 -45.39 -0.41
CA PRO A 608 10.48 -46.62 -0.52
C PRO A 608 10.56 -47.25 -1.92
N GLU A 609 10.70 -46.43 -2.97
CA GLU A 609 10.81 -46.89 -4.36
C GLU A 609 12.16 -47.58 -4.61
N LEU A 610 13.26 -47.02 -4.08
CA LEU A 610 14.59 -47.66 -4.11
C LEU A 610 14.61 -48.98 -3.34
N LEU A 611 14.01 -48.99 -2.15
CA LEU A 611 13.92 -50.19 -1.31
C LEU A 611 13.09 -51.28 -2.00
N TRP A 612 12.01 -50.90 -2.69
CA TRP A 612 11.23 -51.78 -3.55
C TRP A 612 12.06 -52.35 -4.70
N HIS A 613 12.70 -51.49 -5.50
CA HIS A 613 13.55 -51.91 -6.61
C HIS A 613 14.66 -52.85 -6.15
N LEU A 614 15.30 -52.56 -5.00
CA LEU A 614 16.31 -53.43 -4.40
C LEU A 614 15.74 -54.79 -4.00
N GLY A 615 14.62 -54.81 -3.28
CA GLY A 615 13.95 -56.04 -2.86
C GLY A 615 13.56 -56.93 -4.05
N TYR A 616 12.96 -56.34 -5.07
CA TYR A 616 12.63 -57.03 -6.33
C TYR A 616 13.89 -57.61 -7.01
N THR A 617 14.97 -56.83 -7.05
CA THR A 617 16.24 -57.22 -7.67
C THR A 617 16.91 -58.39 -6.94
N LEU A 618 16.93 -58.38 -5.62
CA LEU A 618 17.47 -59.48 -4.80
C LEU A 618 16.67 -60.77 -5.00
N HIS A 619 15.34 -60.67 -5.09
CA HIS A 619 14.50 -61.82 -5.40
C HIS A 619 14.84 -62.40 -6.79
N ARG A 620 14.99 -61.56 -7.82
CA ARG A 620 15.38 -61.98 -9.18
C ARG A 620 16.75 -62.65 -9.26
N LEU A 621 17.65 -62.35 -8.32
CA LEU A 621 18.96 -63.00 -8.19
C LEU A 621 18.94 -64.33 -7.42
N GLY A 622 17.76 -64.81 -7.00
CA GLY A 622 17.65 -66.02 -6.18
C GLY A 622 18.10 -65.81 -4.73
N ARG A 623 18.04 -64.57 -4.22
CA ARG A 623 18.39 -64.22 -2.83
C ARG A 623 17.14 -63.79 -2.03
N PRO A 624 16.12 -64.66 -1.89
CA PRO A 624 14.83 -64.30 -1.29
C PRO A 624 14.91 -63.89 0.19
N ALA A 625 15.84 -64.47 0.96
CA ALA A 625 16.05 -64.11 2.35
C ALA A 625 16.51 -62.65 2.52
N GLU A 626 17.35 -62.16 1.60
CA GLU A 626 17.87 -60.80 1.62
C GLU A 626 16.88 -59.79 1.04
N ALA A 627 16.02 -60.23 0.11
CA ALA A 627 14.96 -59.42 -0.48
C ALA A 627 13.90 -58.98 0.54
N ARG A 628 13.68 -59.76 1.60
CA ARG A 628 12.62 -59.53 2.58
C ARG A 628 12.73 -58.18 3.30
N ARG A 629 13.91 -57.87 3.84
CA ARG A 629 14.12 -56.68 4.68
C ARG A 629 13.88 -55.37 3.91
N PRO A 630 14.42 -55.15 2.70
CA PRO A 630 14.11 -53.96 1.91
C PRO A 630 12.61 -53.82 1.59
N LEU A 631 11.90 -54.92 1.29
CA LEU A 631 10.47 -54.89 1.01
C LEU A 631 9.63 -54.49 2.24
N GLU A 632 9.98 -55.01 3.41
CA GLU A 632 9.35 -54.62 4.68
C GLU A 632 9.58 -53.14 4.97
N GLN A 633 10.80 -52.65 4.76
CA GLN A 633 11.14 -51.24 4.94
C GLN A 633 10.39 -50.33 3.96
N ALA A 634 10.32 -50.70 2.67
CA ALA A 634 9.59 -49.96 1.65
C ALA A 634 8.11 -49.78 2.01
N LEU A 635 7.49 -50.82 2.53
CA LEU A 635 6.07 -50.81 2.90
C LEU A 635 5.80 -50.13 4.25
N ALA A 636 6.79 -50.06 5.13
CA ALA A 636 6.68 -49.45 6.45
C ALA A 636 6.76 -47.91 6.43
N THR A 637 7.23 -47.28 5.35
CA THR A 637 7.35 -45.82 5.27
C THR A 637 6.00 -45.08 5.25
N GLY A 638 4.90 -45.77 4.92
CA GLY A 638 3.56 -45.17 4.84
C GLY A 638 3.33 -44.27 3.61
N THR A 639 4.37 -43.99 2.82
CA THR A 639 4.31 -43.23 1.56
C THR A 639 4.03 -44.18 0.39
N GLY A 640 3.03 -43.87 -0.44
CA GLY A 640 2.78 -44.64 -1.67
C GLY A 640 3.90 -44.50 -2.70
N PHE A 641 4.21 -45.56 -3.44
CA PHE A 641 5.21 -45.61 -4.52
C PHE A 641 4.73 -46.50 -5.67
N ASP A 642 5.29 -46.32 -6.88
CA ASP A 642 4.96 -47.18 -8.02
C ASP A 642 5.49 -48.60 -7.79
N GLY A 643 4.61 -49.59 -7.88
CA GLY A 643 4.93 -50.98 -7.50
C GLY A 643 4.60 -51.37 -6.05
N ALA A 644 3.96 -50.51 -5.24
CA ALA A 644 3.64 -50.84 -3.85
C ALA A 644 2.71 -52.05 -3.68
N ARG A 645 1.84 -52.32 -4.66
CA ARG A 645 0.97 -53.50 -4.64
C ARG A 645 1.77 -54.76 -4.91
N GLU A 646 2.64 -54.71 -5.90
CA GLU A 646 3.58 -55.75 -6.32
C GLU A 646 4.57 -56.05 -5.20
N ALA A 647 5.01 -55.04 -4.45
CA ALA A 647 5.85 -55.19 -3.26
C ALA A 647 5.18 -56.04 -2.18
N ARG A 648 3.90 -55.77 -1.87
CA ARG A 648 3.14 -56.58 -0.90
C ARG A 648 2.94 -58.01 -1.37
N GLN A 649 2.63 -58.19 -2.66
CA GLN A 649 2.45 -59.52 -3.25
C GLN A 649 3.75 -60.32 -3.19
N LEU A 650 4.87 -59.71 -3.57
CA LEU A 650 6.18 -60.35 -3.53
C LEU A 650 6.58 -60.71 -2.10
N LEU A 651 6.46 -59.78 -1.15
CA LEU A 651 6.81 -60.02 0.26
C LEU A 651 6.03 -61.21 0.85
N THR A 652 4.76 -61.37 0.46
CA THR A 652 3.92 -62.49 0.92
C THR A 652 4.36 -63.83 0.31
N ALA A 653 4.92 -63.82 -0.89
CA ALA A 653 5.39 -65.01 -1.60
C ALA A 653 6.81 -65.45 -1.16
N LEU A 654 7.56 -64.60 -0.46
CA LEU A 654 8.89 -64.95 0.03
C LEU A 654 8.81 -65.95 1.20
N PRO A 655 9.74 -66.93 1.26
CA PRO A 655 9.86 -67.81 2.42
C PRO A 655 10.07 -66.99 3.71
N ARG A 656 9.48 -67.48 4.80
CA ARG A 656 9.56 -66.85 6.12
C ARG A 656 10.93 -67.01 6.74
#